data_AF-A0A2J6J5A7-F1
#
_entry.id   AF-A0A2J6J5A7-F1
#
_cell.length_a   1.000
_cell.length_b   1.000
_cell.length_c   1.000
_cell.angle_alpha   90.00
_cell.angle_beta   90.00
_cell.angle_gamma   90.00
#
_symmetry.space_group_name_H-M   'P 1'
#
loop_
_entity.id
_entity.type
_entity.pdbx_description
1 polymer ?
#
loop_
_entity_poly.entity_id
_entity_poly.type
_entity_poly.pdbx_seq_one_letter_code
_entity_poly.pdbx_strand_id
1 'polypeptide(L)'
;MTRTKKISFGTVALILLLMLASYLLVPWQVKKQGIHWMATHTDRTLQITDASFNPLTLTLRVEGVNLSEPNSVEPFVRLTSLVLSLSSRSLIDRALVLDRIEVDDLFVNLEQTSPSTFNFTDFTASDKNSPPPEADQPFHFSLNNIVIRNGSIDFTDHSAQKKTTHTVRELNLQIPSIGNIPALTETYVTPQLSLMLNGSEIHAEGQTKPFHRSIETSLVLSLDQIDVAFYANQFPLPVPIDVTSGMLDAEIDLAYRVSSDAQPKLLVGGELALTDLDIRSADNTPLLQLPSMVIDLDWADLFQRDINLLSAEIDSPQFYLNRDEKGIWAHQSLVSPTAEAPHANAPDDESQPLLFRIGQFKVIDGSLHVSDHAANGEFRHEINAINLTVDNLSSHPDDKSTLSLTIDTSVDSHLAVRGDAQLALVSADLGVEITDLPLPLFNPYLPANISAALKSGNVTSALTLALTQQPDTIQGEISGQIRIADLHLQETQTASTLLTWAAMDIDGINATLSPPVLHINQVTLSDALVNILLDTQGRLNMATAATASQAPEQNTPEPAEASASPAEGASAPELHIEKFSLQNGTIRFNDQHLPQPFSTDMYQVNGQISGLHSDPERQATVELSGQLENHSPLTIRGTVNPLSTPLSTDLKIHFADIDLVPLSPYSGTHLGYAVDKGKLHLDLSYRIAEQKIAGQNDILLDQFTFGDAVASDQATALPVRLGVALLKDQNGEIHLDVPVSGDLTDPNFTVSGAIFKILRNLLVKAAASPFSLLASVIGNGEDLAHLSFESGHDKLSPGNDGHLDKLVTILKKRPGLTLEISAFVDREKDTAGLRNAQLQTQLRAAKTQQLAARGAAANTPDTPEIDEEEYPQLLKTVYNDLVGQQQPVPESDMEKLLLARIAIGDSELADLAKQRALQVRDALVARDDSIKGQLFLKPSDIYQPPSEGGAARVEFGISSK
;
A
#
# COMPACT_ATOMS: atom_id res chain seq x y z
N MET A 1 58.35 -77.99 76.93
CA MET A 1 58.17 -76.74 76.15
C MET A 1 58.89 -75.60 76.86
N THR A 2 59.76 -74.88 76.15
CA THR A 2 60.36 -73.62 76.64
C THR A 2 59.26 -72.59 76.94
N ARG A 3 59.51 -71.63 77.84
CA ARG A 3 58.54 -70.57 78.22
C ARG A 3 57.99 -69.84 76.99
N THR A 4 58.82 -69.68 75.96
CA THR A 4 58.46 -69.16 74.64
C THR A 4 57.45 -70.03 73.86
N LYS A 5 57.56 -71.37 73.91
CA LYS A 5 56.61 -72.29 73.25
C LYS A 5 55.23 -72.35 73.93
N LYS A 6 55.16 -72.15 75.25
CA LYS A 6 53.87 -72.09 75.98
C LYS A 6 53.15 -70.77 75.72
N ILE A 7 53.89 -69.67 75.68
CA ILE A 7 53.35 -68.35 75.32
C ILE A 7 52.87 -68.38 73.86
N SER A 8 53.67 -68.92 72.92
CA SER A 8 53.24 -69.02 71.52
C SER A 8 52.00 -69.90 71.32
N PHE A 9 51.90 -71.05 72.00
CA PHE A 9 50.70 -71.90 71.93
C PHE A 9 49.48 -71.21 72.56
N GLY A 10 49.64 -70.53 73.70
CA GLY A 10 48.58 -69.75 74.32
C GLY A 10 48.10 -68.58 73.45
N THR A 11 49.02 -67.87 72.78
CA THR A 11 48.69 -66.79 71.85
C THR A 11 47.96 -67.31 70.61
N VAL A 12 48.42 -68.42 70.01
CA VAL A 12 47.74 -69.03 68.84
C VAL A 12 46.35 -69.54 69.23
N ALA A 13 46.20 -70.19 70.38
CA ALA A 13 44.90 -70.65 70.88
C ALA A 13 43.94 -69.48 71.17
N LEU A 14 44.45 -68.37 71.73
CA LEU A 14 43.68 -67.16 71.95
C LEU A 14 43.23 -66.50 70.64
N ILE A 15 44.12 -66.40 69.65
CA ILE A 15 43.78 -65.86 68.31
C ILE A 15 42.72 -66.73 67.64
N LEU A 16 42.88 -68.06 67.65
CA LEU A 16 41.88 -68.98 67.10
C LEU A 16 40.54 -68.88 67.84
N LEU A 17 40.55 -68.72 69.16
CA LEU A 17 39.34 -68.50 69.96
C LEU A 17 38.68 -67.17 69.63
N LEU A 18 39.44 -66.10 69.45
CA LEU A 18 38.94 -64.79 69.02
C LEU A 18 38.42 -64.80 67.58
N MET A 19 39.05 -65.55 66.68
CA MET A 19 38.56 -65.76 65.31
C MET A 19 37.23 -66.54 65.32
N LEU A 20 37.15 -67.64 66.07
CA LEU A 20 35.89 -68.40 66.20
C LEU A 20 34.80 -67.56 66.87
N ALA A 21 35.16 -66.80 67.91
CA ALA A 21 34.25 -65.91 68.60
C ALA A 21 33.72 -64.82 67.66
N SER A 22 34.58 -64.16 66.88
CA SER A 22 34.15 -63.13 65.93
C SER A 22 33.33 -63.69 64.77
N TYR A 23 33.69 -64.87 64.24
CA TYR A 23 32.91 -65.59 63.23
C TYR A 23 31.45 -65.84 63.68
N LEU A 24 31.23 -66.13 64.97
CA LEU A 24 29.88 -66.38 65.52
C LEU A 24 29.19 -65.11 66.04
N LEU A 25 29.91 -64.26 66.77
CA LEU A 25 29.35 -63.09 67.46
C LEU A 25 29.03 -61.96 66.50
N VAL A 26 29.90 -61.67 65.51
CA VAL A 26 29.71 -60.50 64.63
C VAL A 26 28.41 -60.64 63.84
N PRO A 27 28.13 -61.76 63.13
CA PRO A 27 26.89 -61.86 62.37
C PRO A 27 25.63 -61.88 63.24
N TRP A 28 25.71 -62.54 64.41
CA TRP A 28 24.63 -62.52 65.40
C TRP A 28 24.35 -61.09 65.90
N GLN A 29 25.41 -60.33 66.19
CA GLN A 29 25.32 -58.95 66.65
C GLN A 29 24.77 -58.03 65.56
N VAL A 30 25.22 -58.18 64.31
CA VAL A 30 24.69 -57.41 63.18
C VAL A 30 23.19 -57.63 63.02
N LYS A 31 22.73 -58.90 63.01
CA LYS A 31 21.30 -59.22 62.94
C LYS A 31 20.52 -58.67 64.14
N LYS A 32 20.94 -59.00 65.35
CA LYS A 32 20.19 -58.65 66.57
C LYS A 32 20.18 -57.15 66.85
N GLN A 33 21.35 -56.52 66.80
CA GLN A 33 21.50 -55.09 67.12
C GLN A 33 20.88 -54.23 66.02
N GLY A 34 21.05 -54.59 64.75
CA GLY A 34 20.43 -53.86 63.63
C GLY A 34 18.91 -53.87 63.73
N ILE A 35 18.31 -55.06 63.88
CA ILE A 35 16.85 -55.19 64.00
C ILE A 35 16.33 -54.45 65.25
N HIS A 36 17.01 -54.61 66.39
CA HIS A 36 16.60 -53.94 67.63
C HIS A 36 16.74 -52.41 67.55
N TRP A 37 17.83 -51.92 66.96
CA TRP A 37 18.07 -50.48 66.82
C TRP A 37 17.01 -49.83 65.94
N MET A 38 16.71 -50.43 64.78
CA MET A 38 15.65 -49.94 63.89
C MET A 38 14.29 -49.93 64.59
N ALA A 39 13.92 -51.00 65.27
CA ALA A 39 12.64 -51.11 65.99
C ALA A 39 12.52 -50.18 67.21
N THR A 40 13.62 -49.63 67.73
CA THR A 40 13.63 -48.72 68.90
C THR A 40 13.74 -47.25 68.53
N HIS A 41 14.28 -46.93 67.35
CA HIS A 41 14.53 -45.55 66.93
C HIS A 41 13.66 -45.11 65.75
N THR A 42 12.95 -46.03 65.09
CA THR A 42 12.09 -45.74 63.94
C THR A 42 10.81 -46.57 63.98
N ASP A 43 9.78 -46.15 63.25
CA ASP A 43 8.54 -46.92 63.04
C ASP A 43 8.66 -47.92 61.87
N ARG A 44 9.89 -48.33 61.52
CA ARG A 44 10.21 -49.17 60.37
C ARG A 44 10.66 -50.56 60.82
N THR A 45 10.37 -51.57 60.00
CA THR A 45 10.78 -52.96 60.27
C THR A 45 11.99 -53.33 59.41
N LEU A 46 13.07 -53.78 60.04
CA LEU A 46 14.26 -54.31 59.35
C LEU A 46 14.26 -55.83 59.41
N GLN A 47 14.43 -56.45 58.25
CA GLN A 47 14.61 -57.89 58.09
C GLN A 47 15.98 -58.15 57.46
N ILE A 48 16.69 -59.15 57.97
CA ILE A 48 17.98 -59.61 57.45
C ILE A 48 17.91 -61.13 57.35
N THR A 49 18.00 -61.66 56.12
CA THR A 49 17.91 -63.10 55.87
C THR A 49 19.15 -63.82 56.40
N ASP A 50 20.33 -63.43 55.88
CA ASP A 50 21.59 -63.96 56.37
C ASP A 50 22.67 -62.93 56.68
N ALA A 51 23.61 -63.29 57.55
CA ALA A 51 24.80 -62.51 57.83
C ALA A 51 25.94 -63.49 58.13
N SER A 52 27.11 -63.24 57.56
CA SER A 52 28.32 -64.04 57.80
C SER A 52 29.54 -63.12 57.91
N PHE A 53 30.51 -63.51 58.74
CA PHE A 53 31.73 -62.75 58.94
C PHE A 53 32.93 -63.67 58.86
N ASN A 54 33.85 -63.39 57.94
CA ASN A 54 35.11 -64.11 57.84
C ASN A 54 36.19 -63.33 58.61
N PRO A 55 36.67 -63.82 59.76
CA PRO A 55 37.65 -63.12 60.59
C PRO A 55 39.07 -63.16 60.02
N LEU A 56 39.37 -64.04 59.06
CA LEU A 56 40.68 -64.09 58.40
C LEU A 56 40.81 -63.01 57.33
N THR A 57 39.75 -62.79 56.56
CA THR A 57 39.69 -61.74 55.53
C THR A 57 39.04 -60.46 56.01
N LEU A 58 38.54 -60.43 57.26
CA LEU A 58 37.78 -59.35 57.86
C LEU A 58 36.59 -58.89 56.99
N THR A 59 35.92 -59.85 56.35
CA THR A 59 34.80 -59.59 55.43
C THR A 59 33.47 -59.89 56.12
N LEU A 60 32.59 -58.90 56.20
CA LEU A 60 31.18 -59.03 56.56
C LEU A 60 30.34 -59.13 55.29
N ARG A 61 29.48 -60.16 55.19
CA ARG A 61 28.45 -60.28 54.16
C ARG A 61 27.07 -60.31 54.82
N VAL A 62 26.15 -59.49 54.34
CA VAL A 62 24.76 -59.44 54.78
C VAL A 62 23.88 -59.71 53.57
N GLU A 63 22.95 -60.66 53.67
CA GLU A 63 22.09 -61.11 52.57
C GLU A 63 20.61 -60.91 52.88
N GLY A 64 19.84 -60.53 51.85
CA GLY A 64 18.39 -60.34 51.90
C GLY A 64 17.97 -59.32 52.96
N VAL A 65 18.43 -58.07 52.82
CA VAL A 65 18.06 -56.96 53.70
C VAL A 65 16.80 -56.30 53.14
N ASN A 66 15.80 -56.11 53.99
CA ASN A 66 14.57 -55.40 53.66
C ASN A 66 14.19 -54.48 54.83
N LEU A 67 14.13 -53.19 54.55
CA LEU A 67 13.70 -52.15 55.48
C LEU A 67 12.37 -51.58 54.97
N SER A 68 11.32 -51.67 55.78
CA SER A 68 9.99 -51.21 55.39
C SER A 68 9.81 -49.69 55.47
N GLU A 69 8.78 -49.19 54.79
CA GLU A 69 8.21 -47.87 55.07
C GLU A 69 7.60 -47.82 56.49
N PRO A 70 7.47 -46.62 57.09
CA PRO A 70 6.93 -46.46 58.44
C PRO A 70 5.51 -47.02 58.49
N ASN A 71 5.24 -47.92 59.43
CA ASN A 71 3.92 -48.56 59.59
C ASN A 71 3.37 -49.27 58.34
N SER A 72 4.22 -49.63 57.37
CA SER A 72 3.83 -50.31 56.12
C SER A 72 4.62 -51.61 55.90
N VAL A 73 4.11 -52.47 55.02
CA VAL A 73 4.81 -53.68 54.55
C VAL A 73 5.63 -53.42 53.27
N GLU A 74 5.44 -52.27 52.65
CA GLU A 74 6.17 -51.86 51.45
C GLU A 74 7.64 -51.58 51.78
N PRO A 75 8.59 -51.97 50.90
CA PRO A 75 10.00 -51.75 51.13
C PRO A 75 10.39 -50.28 50.89
N PHE A 76 11.04 -49.66 51.87
CA PHE A 76 11.76 -48.39 51.71
C PHE A 76 13.15 -48.63 51.10
N VAL A 77 13.89 -49.59 51.65
CA VAL A 77 15.19 -50.02 51.13
C VAL A 77 15.25 -51.53 51.10
N ARG A 78 15.64 -52.13 49.98
CA ARG A 78 15.83 -53.58 49.84
C ARG A 78 17.12 -53.86 49.08
N LEU A 79 17.88 -54.89 49.47
CA LEU A 79 19.07 -55.34 48.74
C LEU A 79 19.27 -56.86 48.88
N THR A 80 19.84 -57.49 47.86
CA THR A 80 20.12 -58.94 47.86
C THR A 80 21.38 -59.25 48.65
N SER A 81 22.46 -58.49 48.44
CA SER A 81 23.73 -58.69 49.15
C SER A 81 24.44 -57.36 49.45
N LEU A 82 25.05 -57.28 50.63
CA LEU A 82 25.97 -56.23 51.04
C LEU A 82 27.27 -56.88 51.53
N VAL A 83 28.39 -56.56 50.90
CA VAL A 83 29.71 -57.07 51.26
C VAL A 83 30.62 -55.92 51.68
N LEU A 84 31.13 -55.98 52.90
CA LEU A 84 32.07 -55.01 53.47
C LEU A 84 33.35 -55.74 53.89
N SER A 85 34.52 -55.33 53.40
CA SER A 85 35.81 -55.90 53.82
C SER A 85 36.68 -54.86 54.50
N LEU A 86 37.03 -55.07 55.78
CA LEU A 86 37.87 -54.15 56.55
C LEU A 86 39.34 -54.52 56.38
N SER A 87 40.19 -53.55 56.03
CA SER A 87 41.62 -53.78 55.92
C SER A 87 42.28 -53.83 57.29
N SER A 88 43.17 -54.80 57.51
CA SER A 88 44.03 -54.83 58.71
C SER A 88 44.95 -53.61 58.81
N ARG A 89 45.19 -52.91 57.69
CA ARG A 89 45.90 -51.63 57.64
C ARG A 89 45.22 -50.52 58.42
N SER A 90 43.90 -50.62 58.66
CA SER A 90 43.15 -49.62 59.44
C SER A 90 43.75 -49.37 60.83
N LEU A 91 44.30 -50.41 61.46
CA LEU A 91 44.95 -50.31 62.77
C LEU A 91 46.36 -49.66 62.69
N ILE A 92 47.05 -49.84 61.56
CA ILE A 92 48.41 -49.33 61.32
C ILE A 92 48.33 -47.86 60.92
N ASP A 93 47.47 -47.55 59.96
CA ASP A 93 47.30 -46.22 59.37
C ASP A 93 46.44 -45.30 60.24
N ARG A 94 45.86 -45.82 61.34
CA ARG A 94 44.91 -45.12 62.23
C ARG A 94 43.78 -44.46 61.45
N ALA A 95 43.32 -45.13 60.40
CA ALA A 95 42.31 -44.68 59.46
C ALA A 95 41.30 -45.81 59.24
N LEU A 96 40.06 -45.48 58.89
CA LEU A 96 39.10 -46.50 58.45
C LEU A 96 39.43 -46.89 57.00
N VAL A 97 39.99 -48.08 56.79
CA VAL A 97 40.33 -48.58 55.45
C VAL A 97 39.42 -49.77 55.10
N LEU A 98 38.49 -49.57 54.18
CA LEU A 98 37.67 -50.65 53.60
C LEU A 98 38.28 -51.07 52.25
N ASP A 99 38.60 -52.35 52.09
CA ASP A 99 39.16 -52.90 50.85
C ASP A 99 38.07 -53.15 49.78
N ARG A 100 36.81 -53.31 50.21
CA ARG A 100 35.68 -53.65 49.35
C ARG A 100 34.33 -53.24 49.94
N ILE A 101 33.49 -52.61 49.12
CA ILE A 101 32.09 -52.25 49.43
C ILE A 101 31.24 -52.63 48.22
N GLU A 102 30.55 -53.77 48.27
CA GLU A 102 29.70 -54.24 47.16
C GLU A 102 28.24 -54.31 47.60
N VAL A 103 27.34 -53.80 46.76
CA VAL A 103 25.87 -53.83 46.97
C VAL A 103 25.21 -54.38 45.71
N ASP A 104 24.46 -55.47 45.85
CA ASP A 104 23.74 -56.11 44.75
C ASP A 104 22.22 -55.94 44.89
N ASP A 105 21.56 -55.60 43.78
CA ASP A 105 20.10 -55.40 43.64
C ASP A 105 19.51 -54.41 44.66
N LEU A 106 20.16 -53.25 44.84
CA LEU A 106 19.64 -52.18 45.70
C LEU A 106 18.31 -51.64 45.14
N PHE A 107 17.30 -51.54 45.97
CA PHE A 107 16.03 -50.87 45.68
C PHE A 107 15.78 -49.81 46.75
N VAL A 108 15.42 -48.59 46.33
CA VAL A 108 15.07 -47.49 47.23
C VAL A 108 13.75 -46.85 46.78
N ASN A 109 12.79 -46.70 47.68
CA ASN A 109 11.59 -45.91 47.46
C ASN A 109 11.74 -44.53 48.12
N LEU A 110 11.56 -43.47 47.37
CA LEU A 110 11.67 -42.08 47.81
C LEU A 110 10.34 -41.38 47.51
N GLU A 111 9.74 -40.78 48.53
CA GLU A 111 8.48 -40.04 48.38
C GLU A 111 8.65 -38.64 48.96
N GLN A 112 8.37 -37.62 48.16
CA GLN A 112 8.33 -36.24 48.61
C GLN A 112 6.89 -35.85 48.93
N THR A 113 6.57 -35.65 50.20
CA THR A 113 5.21 -35.34 50.68
C THR A 113 4.91 -33.84 50.74
N SER A 114 5.94 -33.01 50.83
CA SER A 114 5.87 -31.54 50.74
C SER A 114 7.22 -30.98 50.27
N PRO A 115 7.34 -29.67 49.94
CA PRO A 115 8.60 -29.09 49.44
C PRO A 115 9.84 -29.33 50.31
N SER A 116 9.68 -29.66 51.59
CA SER A 116 10.77 -29.91 52.52
C SER A 116 10.65 -31.21 53.32
N THR A 117 9.68 -32.08 52.99
CA THR A 117 9.47 -33.34 53.72
C THR A 117 9.47 -34.53 52.77
N PHE A 118 10.21 -35.56 53.18
CA PHE A 118 10.35 -36.84 52.48
C PHE A 118 9.99 -37.99 53.43
N ASN A 119 9.66 -39.16 52.86
CA ASN A 119 9.45 -40.39 53.63
C ASN A 119 10.63 -40.75 54.56
N PHE A 120 11.86 -40.32 54.25
CA PHE A 120 13.07 -40.56 55.07
C PHE A 120 13.45 -39.42 56.03
N THR A 121 12.65 -38.35 56.14
CA THR A 121 12.99 -37.18 56.98
C THR A 121 13.10 -37.54 58.47
N ASP A 122 12.48 -38.64 58.89
CA ASP A 122 12.61 -39.25 60.22
C ASP A 122 14.08 -39.58 60.58
N PHE A 123 14.91 -39.96 59.60
CA PHE A 123 16.34 -40.23 59.82
C PHE A 123 17.18 -38.96 59.99
N THR A 124 16.75 -37.83 59.43
CA THR A 124 17.55 -36.59 59.35
C THR A 124 17.13 -35.51 60.35
N ALA A 125 16.03 -35.71 61.07
CA ALA A 125 15.54 -34.80 62.10
C ALA A 125 16.56 -34.72 63.26
N SER A 126 17.55 -33.85 63.12
CA SER A 126 18.54 -33.60 64.16
C SER A 126 17.91 -32.88 65.34
N ASP A 127 18.26 -33.32 66.55
CA ASP A 127 17.94 -32.62 67.78
C ASP A 127 18.64 -31.25 67.75
N LYS A 128 17.88 -30.18 67.42
CA LYS A 128 18.38 -28.79 67.24
C LYS A 128 19.12 -28.21 68.46
N ASN A 129 19.19 -28.96 69.56
CA ASN A 129 19.83 -28.59 70.83
C ASN A 129 21.22 -29.22 71.05
N SER A 130 21.76 -29.97 70.08
CA SER A 130 23.13 -30.51 70.21
C SER A 130 24.17 -29.44 69.85
N PRO A 131 25.16 -29.15 70.72
CA PRO A 131 26.23 -28.21 70.38
C PRO A 131 27.04 -28.70 69.19
N PRO A 132 27.59 -27.81 68.35
CA PRO A 132 28.49 -28.21 67.26
C PRO A 132 29.67 -29.00 67.84
N PRO A 133 30.06 -30.13 67.24
CA PRO A 133 31.23 -30.87 67.69
C PRO A 133 32.48 -29.97 67.59
N GLU A 134 33.32 -29.97 68.65
CA GLU A 134 34.62 -29.30 68.63
C GLU A 134 35.50 -29.90 67.52
N ALA A 135 36.25 -29.04 66.81
CA ALA A 135 37.09 -29.42 65.67
C ALA A 135 38.32 -30.22 66.14
N ASP A 136 38.13 -31.53 66.32
CA ASP A 136 39.20 -32.50 66.56
C ASP A 136 39.94 -32.85 65.25
N GLN A 137 41.10 -33.51 65.35
CA GLN A 137 41.91 -33.94 64.20
C GLN A 137 41.09 -34.64 63.09
N PRO A 138 41.39 -34.42 61.79
CA PRO A 138 40.59 -34.97 60.71
C PRO A 138 40.57 -36.50 60.76
N PHE A 139 39.36 -37.08 60.80
CA PHE A 139 39.17 -38.51 60.71
C PHE A 139 39.64 -39.01 59.34
N HIS A 140 40.69 -39.83 59.31
CA HIS A 140 41.23 -40.38 58.07
C HIS A 140 40.50 -41.66 57.66
N PHE A 141 40.21 -41.79 56.36
CA PHE A 141 39.56 -42.96 55.79
C PHE A 141 39.98 -43.23 54.34
N SER A 142 39.83 -44.49 53.90
CA SER A 142 39.99 -44.96 52.52
C SER A 142 38.96 -46.05 52.25
N LEU A 143 38.10 -45.82 51.25
CA LEU A 143 37.08 -46.76 50.81
C LEU A 143 37.47 -47.23 49.40
N ASN A 144 37.73 -48.52 49.23
CA ASN A 144 38.18 -49.10 47.98
C ASN A 144 37.13 -50.05 47.41
N ASN A 145 37.09 -50.15 46.09
CA ASN A 145 36.19 -51.01 45.32
C ASN A 145 34.72 -50.85 45.77
N ILE A 146 34.18 -49.63 45.66
CA ILE A 146 32.76 -49.39 45.87
C ILE A 146 32.02 -49.77 44.59
N VAL A 147 31.12 -50.75 44.68
CA VAL A 147 30.35 -51.24 43.54
C VAL A 147 28.89 -51.38 43.94
N ILE A 148 27.99 -50.76 43.17
CA ILE A 148 26.56 -51.04 43.19
C ILE A 148 26.23 -51.73 41.87
N ARG A 149 25.56 -52.89 41.91
CA ARG A 149 25.13 -53.63 40.73
C ARG A 149 23.62 -53.71 40.67
N ASN A 150 23.06 -53.40 39.50
CA ASN A 150 21.63 -53.57 39.21
C ASN A 150 20.71 -52.89 40.24
N GLY A 151 21.06 -51.67 40.65
CA GLY A 151 20.23 -50.89 41.57
C GLY A 151 18.99 -50.30 40.90
N SER A 152 18.03 -49.86 41.72
CA SER A 152 16.77 -49.26 41.29
C SER A 152 16.29 -48.25 42.33
N ILE A 153 15.70 -47.15 41.87
CA ILE A 153 15.12 -46.11 42.73
C ILE A 153 13.76 -45.74 42.15
N ASP A 154 12.74 -45.67 43.00
CA ASP A 154 11.45 -45.08 42.66
C ASP A 154 11.33 -43.77 43.43
N PHE A 155 11.18 -42.66 42.71
CA PHE A 155 10.95 -41.34 43.30
C PHE A 155 9.57 -40.83 42.93
N THR A 156 8.71 -40.59 43.90
CA THR A 156 7.38 -40.02 43.67
C THR A 156 7.27 -38.64 44.33
N ASP A 157 7.01 -37.63 43.52
CA ASP A 157 6.76 -36.27 44.00
C ASP A 157 5.26 -36.02 44.16
N HIS A 158 4.85 -35.79 45.41
CA HIS A 158 3.48 -35.39 45.78
C HIS A 158 3.36 -33.88 46.04
N SER A 159 4.47 -33.13 45.95
CA SER A 159 4.53 -31.70 46.26
C SER A 159 4.10 -30.82 45.07
N ALA A 160 4.23 -31.32 43.84
CA ALA A 160 3.74 -30.66 42.63
C ALA A 160 2.21 -30.79 42.46
N GLN A 161 1.60 -29.89 41.65
CA GLN A 161 0.15 -29.94 41.37
C GLN A 161 -0.28 -31.23 40.64
N LYS A 162 0.62 -31.82 39.84
CA LYS A 162 0.46 -33.13 39.22
C LYS A 162 1.42 -34.10 39.91
N LYS A 163 0.92 -35.27 40.32
CA LYS A 163 1.76 -36.36 40.84
C LYS A 163 2.69 -36.83 39.73
N THR A 164 3.99 -36.78 39.97
CA THR A 164 5.02 -37.27 39.05
C THR A 164 5.81 -38.39 39.70
N THR A 165 6.18 -39.39 38.90
CA THR A 165 7.02 -40.51 39.36
C THR A 165 8.21 -40.63 38.43
N HIS A 166 9.41 -40.59 38.99
CA HIS A 166 10.66 -40.87 38.31
C HIS A 166 11.15 -42.25 38.71
N THR A 167 11.61 -43.03 37.74
CA THR A 167 12.11 -44.39 37.94
C THR A 167 13.56 -44.46 37.49
N VAL A 168 14.42 -44.98 38.35
CA VAL A 168 15.80 -45.34 38.04
C VAL A 168 15.90 -46.85 38.03
N ARG A 169 16.41 -47.44 36.95
CA ARG A 169 16.65 -48.87 36.79
C ARG A 169 18.10 -49.09 36.35
N GLU A 170 18.57 -50.32 36.49
CA GLU A 170 19.91 -50.73 36.07
C GLU A 170 21.03 -49.82 36.60
N LEU A 171 20.88 -49.28 37.82
CA LEU A 171 21.87 -48.41 38.47
C LEU A 171 23.13 -49.21 38.77
N ASN A 172 24.18 -48.98 38.00
CA ASN A 172 25.52 -49.50 38.26
C ASN A 172 26.44 -48.34 38.59
N LEU A 173 27.10 -48.40 39.75
CA LEU A 173 28.06 -47.40 40.21
C LEU A 173 29.36 -48.10 40.57
N GLN A 174 30.49 -47.62 40.06
CA GLN A 174 31.82 -48.13 40.38
C GLN A 174 32.75 -46.99 40.78
N ILE A 175 33.32 -47.06 41.98
CA ILE A 175 34.32 -46.12 42.49
C ILE A 175 35.55 -46.94 42.95
N PRO A 176 36.68 -46.89 42.22
CA PRO A 176 37.86 -47.71 42.53
C PRO A 176 38.46 -47.45 43.92
N SER A 177 38.64 -46.18 44.30
CA SER A 177 39.14 -45.80 45.62
C SER A 177 38.82 -44.34 45.92
N ILE A 178 38.35 -44.04 47.13
CA ILE A 178 38.10 -42.67 47.62
C ILE A 178 38.56 -42.55 49.07
N GLY A 179 39.33 -41.50 49.41
CA GLY A 179 39.81 -41.32 50.78
C GLY A 179 40.65 -40.07 50.98
N ASN A 180 40.74 -39.60 52.23
CA ASN A 180 41.45 -38.40 52.64
C ASN A 180 42.81 -38.69 53.32
N ILE A 181 43.39 -39.87 53.06
CA ILE A 181 44.76 -40.23 53.49
C ILE A 181 45.77 -39.55 52.55
N PRO A 182 46.90 -38.99 53.03
CA PRO A 182 47.82 -38.20 52.21
C PRO A 182 48.31 -38.84 50.89
N ALA A 183 48.37 -40.17 50.79
CA ALA A 183 48.73 -40.86 49.55
C ALA A 183 47.60 -40.86 48.49
N LEU A 184 46.34 -40.79 48.92
CA LEU A 184 45.15 -40.80 48.05
C LEU A 184 44.69 -39.39 47.69
N THR A 185 45.04 -38.38 48.48
CA THR A 185 44.68 -36.97 48.19
C THR A 185 45.32 -36.44 46.91
N GLU A 186 46.41 -37.04 46.43
CA GLU A 186 47.12 -36.65 45.20
C GLU A 186 46.71 -37.47 43.96
N THR A 187 45.86 -38.49 44.11
CA THR A 187 45.48 -39.41 43.03
C THR A 187 44.08 -39.09 42.52
N TYR A 188 43.87 -39.18 41.20
CA TYR A 188 42.52 -39.07 40.62
C TYR A 188 41.67 -40.29 40.95
N VAL A 189 40.45 -40.05 41.41
CA VAL A 189 39.40 -41.07 41.54
C VAL A 189 38.59 -41.07 40.26
N THR A 190 38.42 -42.24 39.62
CA THR A 190 37.67 -42.37 38.36
C THR A 190 36.31 -43.05 38.57
N PRO A 191 35.26 -42.33 39.01
CA PRO A 191 33.93 -42.91 39.14
C PRO A 191 33.30 -43.22 37.77
N GLN A 192 32.53 -44.30 37.71
CA GLN A 192 31.69 -44.68 36.58
C GLN A 192 30.26 -44.94 37.06
N LEU A 193 29.29 -44.40 36.35
CA LEU A 193 27.86 -44.53 36.61
C LEU A 193 27.15 -44.88 35.30
N SER A 194 26.29 -45.90 35.32
CA SER A 194 25.34 -46.17 34.24
C SER A 194 23.97 -46.44 34.87
N LEU A 195 22.90 -45.85 34.34
CA LEU A 195 21.54 -46.09 34.81
C LEU A 195 20.52 -45.84 33.70
N MET A 196 19.31 -46.37 33.85
CA MET A 196 18.15 -45.99 33.06
C MET A 196 17.25 -45.08 33.90
N LEU A 197 17.13 -43.80 33.53
CA LEU A 197 16.22 -42.84 34.14
C LEU A 197 14.98 -42.67 33.26
N ASN A 198 13.81 -43.04 33.77
CA ASN A 198 12.53 -42.92 33.05
C ASN A 198 12.50 -43.62 31.68
N GLY A 199 13.31 -44.65 31.51
CA GLY A 199 13.47 -45.38 30.24
C GLY A 199 14.62 -44.88 29.37
N SER A 200 15.20 -43.72 29.66
CA SER A 200 16.35 -43.13 28.97
C SER A 200 17.66 -43.57 29.60
N GLU A 201 18.68 -43.87 28.79
CA GLU A 201 19.98 -44.33 29.28
C GLU A 201 20.87 -43.13 29.65
N ILE A 202 21.51 -43.21 30.81
CA ILE A 202 22.44 -42.19 31.31
C ILE A 202 23.76 -42.87 31.68
N HIS A 203 24.84 -42.42 31.04
CA HIS A 203 26.20 -42.79 31.38
C HIS A 203 26.94 -41.57 31.90
N ALA A 204 27.70 -41.74 32.97
CA ALA A 204 28.58 -40.71 33.47
C ALA A 204 29.91 -41.31 33.88
N GLU A 205 30.99 -40.78 33.33
CA GLU A 205 32.35 -41.14 33.71
C GLU A 205 33.17 -39.90 33.99
N GLY A 206 34.06 -39.97 34.97
CA GLY A 206 34.85 -38.79 35.30
C GLY A 206 36.10 -39.13 36.06
N GLN A 207 36.84 -38.08 36.40
CA GLN A 207 37.97 -38.14 37.31
C GLN A 207 37.91 -36.95 38.27
N THR A 208 38.21 -37.17 39.54
CA THR A 208 38.16 -36.11 40.55
C THR A 208 39.23 -36.25 41.63
N LYS A 209 39.70 -35.12 42.17
CA LYS A 209 40.54 -35.01 43.37
C LYS A 209 39.76 -34.36 44.52
N PRO A 210 38.80 -35.08 45.14
CA PRO A 210 37.82 -34.47 46.06
C PRO A 210 38.41 -34.00 47.40
N PHE A 211 39.62 -34.44 47.76
CA PHE A 211 40.28 -34.11 49.02
C PHE A 211 41.62 -33.36 48.85
N HIS A 212 41.95 -32.95 47.63
CA HIS A 212 43.12 -32.11 47.37
C HIS A 212 42.80 -30.63 47.71
N ARG A 213 43.84 -29.81 47.94
CA ARG A 213 43.66 -28.36 48.21
C ARG A 213 43.10 -27.59 47.02
N SER A 214 43.38 -28.08 45.82
CA SER A 214 42.73 -27.65 44.59
C SER A 214 41.89 -28.81 44.06
N ILE A 215 40.57 -28.69 44.21
CA ILE A 215 39.62 -29.68 43.71
C ILE A 215 39.60 -29.53 42.19
N GLU A 216 39.90 -30.64 41.51
CA GLU A 216 39.81 -30.75 40.06
C GLU A 216 38.88 -31.91 39.76
N THR A 217 37.84 -31.66 38.98
CA THR A 217 36.88 -32.66 38.53
C THR A 217 36.67 -32.50 37.03
N SER A 218 36.76 -33.59 36.27
CA SER A 218 36.25 -33.65 34.90
C SER A 218 35.24 -34.80 34.81
N LEU A 219 34.10 -34.58 34.16
CA LEU A 219 32.97 -35.49 34.09
C LEU A 219 32.39 -35.41 32.68
N VAL A 220 32.30 -36.54 32.00
CA VAL A 220 31.55 -36.71 30.75
C VAL A 220 30.22 -37.33 31.11
N LEU A 221 29.12 -36.71 30.67
CA LEU A 221 27.75 -37.16 30.89
C LEU A 221 27.08 -37.40 29.54
N SER A 222 26.76 -38.65 29.23
CA SER A 222 26.01 -39.03 28.04
C SER A 222 24.55 -39.32 28.43
N LEU A 223 23.62 -38.65 27.77
CA LEU A 223 22.17 -38.81 27.88
C LEU A 223 21.66 -39.33 26.54
N ASP A 224 20.95 -40.45 26.54
CA ASP A 224 20.39 -41.08 25.33
C ASP A 224 18.85 -41.10 25.42
N GLN A 225 18.19 -40.51 24.42
CA GLN A 225 16.74 -40.44 24.26
C GLN A 225 15.98 -39.91 25.50
N ILE A 226 16.36 -38.74 26.02
CA ILE A 226 15.62 -38.06 27.10
C ILE A 226 14.29 -37.52 26.55
N ASP A 227 13.17 -38.00 27.09
CA ASP A 227 11.82 -37.53 26.71
C ASP A 227 11.55 -36.10 27.21
N VAL A 228 11.74 -35.12 26.34
CA VAL A 228 11.58 -33.69 26.65
C VAL A 228 10.12 -33.36 26.96
N ALA A 229 9.16 -34.02 26.30
CA ALA A 229 7.73 -33.80 26.51
C ALA A 229 7.31 -34.22 27.93
N PHE A 230 7.88 -35.32 28.46
CA PHE A 230 7.65 -35.74 29.85
C PHE A 230 8.08 -34.66 30.85
N TYR A 231 9.25 -34.03 30.66
CA TYR A 231 9.77 -33.03 31.60
C TYR A 231 9.16 -31.63 31.40
N ALA A 232 8.92 -31.19 30.17
CA ALA A 232 8.32 -29.89 29.88
C ALA A 232 6.93 -29.75 30.51
N ASN A 233 6.13 -30.83 30.50
CA ASN A 233 4.78 -30.87 31.07
C ASN A 233 4.73 -30.90 32.60
N GLN A 234 5.90 -30.94 33.26
CA GLN A 234 6.05 -30.86 34.72
C GLN A 234 6.52 -29.48 35.18
N PHE A 235 6.75 -28.56 34.25
CA PHE A 235 7.24 -27.22 34.58
C PHE A 235 6.24 -26.50 35.50
N PRO A 236 6.69 -25.90 36.61
CA PRO A 236 5.79 -25.38 37.65
C PRO A 236 5.03 -24.13 37.24
N LEU A 237 5.43 -23.47 36.13
CA LEU A 237 4.76 -22.28 35.59
C LEU A 237 3.80 -22.70 34.46
N PRO A 238 2.53 -22.25 34.48
CA PRO A 238 1.61 -22.49 33.39
C PRO A 238 2.06 -21.68 32.17
N VAL A 239 2.75 -22.32 31.23
CA VAL A 239 3.06 -21.74 29.93
C VAL A 239 1.91 -22.13 28.98
N PRO A 240 1.37 -21.21 28.16
CA PRO A 240 0.26 -21.50 27.23
C PRO A 240 0.69 -22.32 26.00
N ILE A 241 1.65 -23.24 26.17
CA ILE A 241 2.16 -24.15 25.15
C ILE A 241 2.14 -25.58 25.70
N ASP A 242 1.98 -26.55 24.80
CA ASP A 242 2.02 -27.97 25.08
C ASP A 242 3.15 -28.60 24.23
N VAL A 243 4.08 -29.28 24.89
CA VAL A 243 5.15 -30.04 24.22
C VAL A 243 4.67 -31.47 24.11
N THR A 244 4.34 -31.88 22.90
CA THR A 244 3.67 -33.17 22.64
C THR A 244 4.64 -34.31 22.36
N SER A 245 5.82 -34.00 21.82
CA SER A 245 6.94 -34.94 21.60
C SER A 245 8.28 -34.20 21.60
N GLY A 246 9.37 -34.95 21.77
CA GLY A 246 10.75 -34.49 21.62
C GLY A 246 11.72 -35.40 22.36
N MET A 247 12.79 -35.81 21.69
CA MET A 247 13.86 -36.64 22.25
C MET A 247 15.17 -35.86 22.27
N LEU A 248 15.85 -35.83 23.42
CA LEU A 248 17.13 -35.17 23.60
C LEU A 248 18.24 -36.20 23.82
N ASP A 249 19.21 -36.19 22.92
CA ASP A 249 20.52 -36.82 23.09
C ASP A 249 21.54 -35.75 23.49
N ALA A 250 22.42 -36.04 24.44
CA ALA A 250 23.40 -35.07 24.92
C ALA A 250 24.69 -35.74 25.34
N GLU A 251 25.83 -35.23 24.89
CA GLU A 251 27.15 -35.51 25.46
C GLU A 251 27.67 -34.23 26.09
N ILE A 252 27.77 -34.20 27.42
CA ILE A 252 28.12 -33.00 28.19
C ILE A 252 29.47 -33.22 28.86
N ASP A 253 30.44 -32.41 28.46
CA ASP A 253 31.75 -32.31 29.09
C ASP A 253 31.74 -31.25 30.19
N LEU A 254 31.95 -31.66 31.44
CA LEU A 254 32.00 -30.79 32.61
C LEU A 254 33.41 -30.79 33.19
N ALA A 255 34.01 -29.61 33.40
CA ALA A 255 35.27 -29.47 34.12
C ALA A 255 35.16 -28.40 35.21
N TYR A 256 35.26 -28.84 36.47
CA TYR A 256 35.21 -27.97 37.64
C TYR A 256 36.59 -27.86 38.29
N ARG A 257 37.03 -26.63 38.53
CA ARG A 257 38.31 -26.34 39.19
C ARG A 257 38.12 -25.31 40.29
N VAL A 258 38.47 -25.70 41.50
CA VAL A 258 38.55 -24.81 42.67
C VAL A 258 39.96 -24.88 43.23
N SER A 259 40.52 -23.72 43.59
CA SER A 259 41.79 -23.60 44.29
C SER A 259 41.64 -22.61 45.44
N SER A 260 42.48 -22.72 46.47
CA SER A 260 42.53 -21.72 47.55
C SER A 260 42.95 -20.32 47.05
N ASP A 261 43.61 -20.25 45.89
CA ASP A 261 44.32 -19.06 45.42
C ASP A 261 43.71 -18.44 44.14
N ALA A 262 42.62 -19.02 43.61
CA ALA A 262 41.96 -18.56 42.38
C ALA A 262 40.44 -18.70 42.46
N GLN A 263 39.71 -17.92 41.66
CA GLN A 263 38.26 -18.06 41.54
C GLN A 263 37.88 -19.45 40.99
N PRO A 264 36.75 -20.03 41.46
CA PRO A 264 36.23 -21.27 40.91
C PRO A 264 35.96 -21.10 39.41
N LYS A 265 36.18 -22.16 38.63
CA LYS A 265 35.79 -22.24 37.22
C LYS A 265 34.91 -23.46 37.01
N LEU A 266 33.81 -23.27 36.29
CA LEU A 266 32.95 -24.36 35.82
C LEU A 266 32.88 -24.26 34.30
N LEU A 267 33.70 -25.08 33.64
CA LEU A 267 33.72 -25.18 32.20
C LEU A 267 32.72 -26.24 31.77
N VAL A 268 31.91 -25.91 30.76
CA VAL A 268 30.95 -26.82 30.14
C VAL A 268 31.15 -26.78 28.63
N GLY A 269 31.19 -27.95 27.99
CA GLY A 269 31.21 -28.13 26.54
C GLY A 269 30.43 -29.39 26.14
N GLY A 270 30.41 -29.70 24.85
CA GLY A 270 29.82 -30.93 24.33
C GLY A 270 28.73 -30.71 23.29
N GLU A 271 27.98 -31.76 22.95
CA GLU A 271 27.01 -31.78 21.87
C GLU A 271 25.60 -32.08 22.40
N LEU A 272 24.60 -31.38 21.86
CA LEU A 272 23.19 -31.61 22.15
C LEU A 272 22.46 -31.85 20.82
N ALA A 273 21.69 -32.93 20.73
CA ALA A 273 20.82 -33.21 19.59
C ALA A 273 19.37 -33.36 20.07
N LEU A 274 18.46 -32.58 19.49
CA LEU A 274 17.03 -32.62 19.76
C LEU A 274 16.31 -33.10 18.50
N THR A 275 15.51 -34.15 18.61
CA THR A 275 14.76 -34.73 17.49
C THR A 275 13.25 -34.79 17.76
N ASP A 276 12.45 -34.68 16.70
CA ASP A 276 10.98 -34.84 16.72
C ASP A 276 10.26 -33.96 17.75
N LEU A 277 10.69 -32.71 17.91
CA LEU A 277 10.05 -31.73 18.80
C LEU A 277 8.77 -31.18 18.16
N ASP A 278 7.61 -31.35 18.81
CA ASP A 278 6.32 -30.78 18.38
C ASP A 278 5.73 -29.93 19.52
N ILE A 279 5.72 -28.61 19.29
CA ILE A 279 5.16 -27.60 20.19
C ILE A 279 3.84 -27.10 19.62
N ARG A 280 2.81 -27.15 20.47
CA ARG A 280 1.45 -26.71 20.15
C ARG A 280 0.97 -25.67 21.16
N SER A 281 -0.02 -24.90 20.77
CA SER A 281 -0.78 -24.05 21.69
C SER A 281 -1.67 -24.92 22.60
N ALA A 282 -2.16 -24.34 23.70
CA ALA A 282 -3.10 -24.98 24.62
C ALA A 282 -4.41 -25.46 23.94
N ASP A 283 -4.78 -24.92 22.78
CA ASP A 283 -5.90 -25.36 21.95
C ASP A 283 -5.53 -26.43 20.91
N ASN A 284 -4.32 -27.00 21.02
CA ASN A 284 -3.74 -28.02 20.14
C ASN A 284 -3.54 -27.54 18.69
N THR A 285 -3.38 -26.23 18.47
CA THR A 285 -2.90 -25.70 17.18
C THR A 285 -1.37 -25.79 17.09
N PRO A 286 -0.80 -26.25 15.96
CA PRO A 286 0.65 -26.36 15.80
C PRO A 286 1.30 -24.97 15.83
N LEU A 287 2.44 -24.85 16.52
CA LEU A 287 3.24 -23.62 16.60
C LEU A 287 4.64 -23.82 15.98
N LEU A 288 5.31 -24.90 16.37
CA LEU A 288 6.64 -25.28 15.89
C LEU A 288 6.73 -26.80 15.78
N GLN A 289 7.17 -27.29 14.63
CA GLN A 289 7.65 -28.66 14.47
C GLN A 289 9.12 -28.61 14.09
N LEU A 290 9.96 -29.32 14.82
CA LEU A 290 11.41 -29.32 14.65
C LEU A 290 11.86 -30.77 14.56
N PRO A 291 12.14 -31.27 13.34
CA PRO A 291 12.63 -32.63 13.12
C PRO A 291 14.00 -32.89 13.75
N SER A 292 14.94 -31.94 13.57
CA SER A 292 16.27 -32.06 14.16
C SER A 292 16.88 -30.69 14.47
N MET A 293 17.53 -30.58 15.61
CA MET A 293 18.41 -29.48 15.99
C MET A 293 19.65 -30.03 16.66
N VAL A 294 20.82 -29.58 16.24
CA VAL A 294 22.11 -29.94 16.84
C VAL A 294 22.80 -28.66 17.32
N ILE A 295 23.30 -28.68 18.55
CA ILE A 295 24.08 -27.60 19.16
C ILE A 295 25.42 -28.18 19.58
N ASP A 296 26.50 -27.56 19.12
CA ASP A 296 27.87 -27.86 19.52
C ASP A 296 28.39 -26.73 20.41
N LEU A 297 28.65 -27.04 21.68
CA LEU A 297 29.11 -26.11 22.70
C LEU A 297 30.64 -26.13 22.77
N ASP A 298 31.26 -24.97 22.57
CA ASP A 298 32.66 -24.78 22.94
C ASP A 298 32.77 -24.73 24.48
N TRP A 299 33.97 -24.92 25.03
CA TRP A 299 34.22 -24.81 26.45
C TRP A 299 33.86 -23.40 26.96
N ALA A 300 32.73 -23.29 27.66
CA ALA A 300 32.23 -22.05 28.25
C ALA A 300 32.41 -22.05 29.77
N ASP A 301 32.96 -20.96 30.32
CA ASP A 301 33.02 -20.75 31.78
C ASP A 301 31.71 -20.16 32.29
N LEU A 302 30.83 -21.01 32.83
CA LEU A 302 29.49 -20.61 33.26
C LEU A 302 29.48 -19.52 34.33
N PHE A 303 30.58 -19.34 35.06
CA PHE A 303 30.70 -18.26 36.05
C PHE A 303 31.03 -16.91 35.44
N GLN A 304 31.53 -16.85 34.20
CA GLN A 304 31.82 -15.60 33.49
C GLN A 304 30.59 -15.02 32.76
N ARG A 305 29.48 -15.78 32.66
CA ARG A 305 28.27 -15.38 31.91
C ARG A 305 28.58 -15.00 30.44
N ASP A 306 29.54 -15.70 29.86
CA ASP A 306 29.93 -15.60 28.46
C ASP A 306 29.90 -17.00 27.83
N ILE A 307 28.94 -17.23 26.94
CA ILE A 307 28.64 -18.55 26.36
C ILE A 307 29.14 -18.59 24.92
N ASN A 308 30.00 -19.56 24.60
CA ASN A 308 30.49 -19.78 23.24
C ASN A 308 29.98 -21.11 22.69
N LEU A 309 29.37 -21.06 21.51
CA LEU A 309 28.88 -22.20 20.74
C LEU A 309 29.71 -22.31 19.46
N LEU A 310 30.16 -23.51 19.11
CA LEU A 310 30.81 -23.75 17.82
C LEU A 310 29.79 -23.62 16.68
N SER A 311 28.65 -24.30 16.83
CA SER A 311 27.55 -24.21 15.87
C SER A 311 26.19 -24.53 16.48
N ALA A 312 25.13 -24.02 15.85
CA ALA A 312 23.76 -24.43 16.07
C ALA A 312 23.06 -24.61 14.72
N GLU A 313 22.59 -25.82 14.43
CA GLU A 313 22.00 -26.20 13.16
C GLU A 313 20.58 -26.72 13.41
N ILE A 314 19.61 -26.23 12.62
CA ILE A 314 18.21 -26.66 12.65
C ILE A 314 17.84 -27.15 11.26
N ASP A 315 17.46 -28.42 11.16
CA ASP A 315 17.08 -29.07 9.91
C ASP A 315 15.55 -29.17 9.79
N SER A 316 15.04 -28.69 8.66
CA SER A 316 13.65 -28.76 8.24
C SER A 316 12.62 -28.23 9.26
N PRO A 317 12.84 -27.10 9.97
CA PRO A 317 11.87 -26.60 10.93
C PRO A 317 10.61 -26.07 10.23
N GLN A 318 9.44 -26.35 10.81
CA GLN A 318 8.15 -25.87 10.32
C GLN A 318 7.55 -24.89 11.33
N PHE A 319 7.35 -23.65 10.88
CA PHE A 319 6.76 -22.59 11.68
C PHE A 319 5.32 -22.31 11.24
N TYR A 320 4.43 -22.09 12.21
CA TYR A 320 3.02 -21.81 11.95
C TYR A 320 2.66 -20.41 12.46
N LEU A 321 2.40 -19.49 11.53
CA LEU A 321 2.05 -18.12 11.83
C LEU A 321 0.58 -17.85 11.47
N ASN A 322 -0.26 -17.77 12.51
CA ASN A 322 -1.70 -17.60 12.37
C ASN A 322 -2.15 -16.25 12.95
N ARG A 323 -2.93 -15.49 12.17
CA ARG A 323 -3.64 -14.28 12.61
C ARG A 323 -5.14 -14.51 12.59
N ASP A 324 -5.80 -14.28 13.72
CA ASP A 324 -7.25 -14.47 13.85
C ASP A 324 -8.06 -13.33 13.20
N GLU A 325 -9.39 -13.48 13.13
CA GLU A 325 -10.31 -12.46 12.59
C GLU A 325 -10.28 -11.12 13.36
N LYS A 326 -9.74 -11.10 14.58
CA LYS A 326 -9.56 -9.88 15.39
C LYS A 326 -8.21 -9.21 15.12
N GLY A 327 -7.38 -9.79 14.26
CA GLY A 327 -6.07 -9.29 13.89
C GLY A 327 -4.98 -9.59 14.93
N ILE A 328 -5.20 -10.53 15.86
CA ILE A 328 -4.23 -10.95 16.87
C ILE A 328 -3.42 -12.14 16.33
N TRP A 329 -2.10 -12.07 16.43
CA TRP A 329 -1.24 -13.19 16.06
C TRP A 329 -1.17 -14.23 17.18
N ALA A 330 -1.12 -15.52 16.82
CA ALA A 330 -1.06 -16.62 17.79
C ALA A 330 0.12 -16.54 18.77
N HIS A 331 1.27 -15.97 18.38
CA HIS A 331 2.40 -15.78 19.30
C HIS A 331 2.18 -14.63 20.30
N GLN A 332 1.33 -13.64 19.99
CA GLN A 332 1.02 -12.53 20.89
C GLN A 332 0.20 -12.99 22.10
N SER A 333 -0.65 -14.01 21.93
CA SER A 333 -1.41 -14.59 23.05
C SER A 333 -0.53 -15.41 24.01
N LEU A 334 0.62 -15.92 23.54
CA LEU A 334 1.61 -16.62 24.38
C LEU A 334 2.28 -15.67 25.39
N VAL A 335 2.36 -14.39 25.06
CA VAL A 335 2.98 -13.34 25.89
C VAL A 335 1.88 -12.43 26.46
N SER A 336 0.92 -13.00 27.19
CA SER A 336 -0.06 -12.18 27.92
C SER A 336 0.57 -11.61 29.21
N PRO A 337 0.52 -10.29 29.47
CA PRO A 337 1.12 -9.67 30.65
C PRO A 337 0.34 -9.91 31.95
N THR A 338 -0.35 -11.04 32.09
CA THR A 338 -1.28 -11.31 33.21
C THR A 338 -0.60 -11.98 34.43
N ALA A 339 0.69 -12.31 34.36
CA ALA A 339 1.45 -12.57 35.57
C ALA A 339 2.05 -11.24 36.05
N GLU A 340 1.34 -10.57 36.95
CA GLU A 340 1.94 -9.64 37.89
C GLU A 340 3.06 -10.44 38.59
N ALA A 341 4.28 -10.33 38.07
CA ALA A 341 5.44 -10.95 38.68
C ALA A 341 5.44 -10.48 40.13
N PRO A 342 5.51 -11.38 41.12
CA PRO A 342 5.64 -10.94 42.49
C PRO A 342 6.93 -10.11 42.53
N HIS A 343 6.77 -8.79 42.67
CA HIS A 343 7.83 -7.87 42.99
C HIS A 343 8.38 -8.29 44.36
N ALA A 344 9.22 -9.32 44.36
CA ALA A 344 10.22 -9.48 45.38
C ALA A 344 11.17 -8.31 45.17
N ASN A 345 11.32 -7.48 46.20
CA ASN A 345 12.42 -6.54 46.33
C ASN A 345 13.74 -7.32 46.20
N ALA A 346 14.18 -7.56 44.97
CA ALA A 346 15.54 -7.93 44.68
C ALA A 346 16.34 -6.61 44.68
N PRO A 347 17.46 -6.54 45.41
CA PRO A 347 18.33 -5.38 45.31
C PRO A 347 18.76 -5.19 43.85
N ASP A 348 18.79 -3.94 43.39
CA ASP A 348 19.46 -3.48 42.17
C ASP A 348 20.96 -3.80 42.29
N ASP A 349 21.34 -5.06 42.08
CA ASP A 349 22.69 -5.39 41.66
C ASP A 349 22.71 -5.23 40.15
N GLU A 350 23.58 -4.36 39.64
CA GLU A 350 23.92 -4.25 38.22
C GLU A 350 24.47 -5.61 37.75
N SER A 351 23.57 -6.55 37.45
CA SER A 351 23.98 -7.87 36.97
C SER A 351 24.57 -7.71 35.58
N GLN A 352 25.84 -8.07 35.42
CA GLN A 352 26.52 -8.05 34.13
C GLN A 352 25.68 -8.79 33.08
N PRO A 353 25.54 -8.23 31.86
CA PRO A 353 24.74 -8.82 30.79
C PRO A 353 25.32 -10.18 30.39
N LEU A 354 24.45 -11.13 30.03
CA LEU A 354 24.86 -12.40 29.44
C LEU A 354 25.40 -12.12 28.03
N LEU A 355 26.68 -12.44 27.81
CA LEU A 355 27.31 -12.38 26.49
C LEU A 355 27.28 -13.76 25.85
N PHE A 356 27.17 -13.81 24.52
CA PHE A 356 27.24 -15.06 23.78
C PHE A 356 27.88 -14.87 22.41
N ARG A 357 28.41 -15.98 21.87
CA ARG A 357 28.88 -16.11 20.49
C ARG A 357 28.52 -17.49 19.95
N ILE A 358 28.06 -17.54 18.70
CA ILE A 358 27.82 -18.76 17.93
C ILE A 358 28.67 -18.67 16.68
N GLY A 359 29.62 -19.60 16.53
CA GLY A 359 30.53 -19.63 15.38
C GLY A 359 29.76 -19.70 14.06
N GLN A 360 28.74 -20.57 13.98
CA GLN A 360 27.82 -20.63 12.86
C GLN A 360 26.41 -21.05 13.30
N PHE A 361 25.40 -20.27 12.91
CA PHE A 361 23.99 -20.62 13.06
C PHE A 361 23.39 -20.95 11.70
N LYS A 362 22.69 -22.07 11.58
CA LYS A 362 22.07 -22.54 10.34
C LYS A 362 20.63 -22.95 10.53
N VAL A 363 19.79 -22.56 9.59
CA VAL A 363 18.49 -23.17 9.31
C VAL A 363 18.54 -23.73 7.91
N ILE A 364 18.28 -25.02 7.76
CA ILE A 364 18.33 -25.74 6.50
C ILE A 364 16.91 -26.18 6.15
N ASP A 365 16.48 -25.87 4.94
CA ASP A 365 15.19 -26.31 4.37
C ASP A 365 13.96 -26.04 5.25
N GLY A 366 13.91 -24.88 5.93
CA GLY A 366 12.78 -24.51 6.77
C GLY A 366 11.50 -24.18 5.97
N SER A 367 10.34 -24.36 6.59
CA SER A 367 9.05 -23.95 6.05
C SER A 367 8.30 -23.00 7.00
N LEU A 368 7.51 -22.10 6.41
CA LEU A 368 6.65 -21.17 7.13
C LEU A 368 5.24 -21.23 6.54
N HIS A 369 4.28 -21.65 7.37
CA HIS A 369 2.86 -21.66 7.05
C HIS A 369 2.22 -20.37 7.58
N VAL A 370 1.74 -19.52 6.68
CA VAL A 370 1.08 -18.26 7.04
C VAL A 370 -0.42 -18.37 6.77
N SER A 371 -1.24 -18.08 7.78
CA SER A 371 -2.69 -17.95 7.67
C SER A 371 -3.12 -16.63 8.30
N ASP A 372 -3.65 -15.70 7.50
CA ASP A 372 -4.19 -14.42 7.97
C ASP A 372 -5.69 -14.34 7.65
N HIS A 373 -6.50 -14.43 8.71
CA HIS A 373 -7.97 -14.35 8.65
C HIS A 373 -8.49 -12.92 8.85
N ALA A 374 -7.63 -11.94 9.13
CA ALA A 374 -8.00 -10.53 9.23
C ALA A 374 -7.96 -9.80 7.88
N ALA A 375 -7.33 -10.39 6.86
CA ALA A 375 -7.32 -9.89 5.50
C ALA A 375 -8.74 -9.93 4.86
N ASN A 376 -8.92 -9.21 3.75
CA ASN A 376 -10.18 -9.29 2.98
C ASN A 376 -10.26 -10.63 2.25
N GLY A 377 -10.86 -11.61 2.92
CA GLY A 377 -10.83 -13.02 2.51
C GLY A 377 -9.84 -13.82 3.37
N GLU A 378 -9.42 -14.98 2.89
CA GLU A 378 -8.46 -15.82 3.58
C GLU A 378 -7.11 -15.73 2.86
N PHE A 379 -6.09 -15.20 3.52
CA PHE A 379 -4.72 -15.25 3.02
C PHE A 379 -4.03 -16.49 3.59
N ARG A 380 -3.70 -17.45 2.72
CA ARG A 380 -2.93 -18.65 3.07
C ARG A 380 -1.78 -18.81 2.10
N HIS A 381 -0.57 -18.88 2.63
CA HIS A 381 0.62 -19.10 1.84
C HIS A 381 1.62 -19.96 2.60
N GLU A 382 2.27 -20.86 1.85
CA GLU A 382 3.38 -21.65 2.33
C GLU A 382 4.67 -21.15 1.70
N ILE A 383 5.65 -20.85 2.55
CA ILE A 383 7.00 -20.44 2.17
C ILE A 383 7.90 -21.62 2.49
N ASN A 384 8.65 -22.10 1.50
CA ASN A 384 9.47 -23.30 1.61
C ASN A 384 10.95 -22.95 1.45
N ALA A 385 11.81 -23.95 1.63
CA ALA A 385 13.25 -23.85 1.39
C ALA A 385 13.89 -22.59 2.03
N ILE A 386 13.48 -22.27 3.26
CA ILE A 386 14.06 -21.19 4.05
C ILE A 386 15.44 -21.66 4.50
N ASN A 387 16.48 -21.10 3.88
CA ASN A 387 17.86 -21.39 4.22
C ASN A 387 18.49 -20.13 4.81
N LEU A 388 18.87 -20.20 6.08
CA LEU A 388 19.54 -19.11 6.80
C LEU A 388 20.91 -19.59 7.26
N THR A 389 21.94 -18.80 7.00
CA THR A 389 23.27 -18.97 7.60
C THR A 389 23.67 -17.65 8.23
N VAL A 390 24.09 -17.70 9.49
CA VAL A 390 24.67 -16.58 10.22
C VAL A 390 26.03 -16.98 10.75
N ASP A 391 27.09 -16.41 10.19
CA ASP A 391 28.45 -16.64 10.65
C ASP A 391 28.78 -15.64 11.77
N ASN A 392 29.38 -16.13 12.86
CA ASN A 392 29.78 -15.35 14.03
C ASN A 392 28.62 -14.54 14.66
N LEU A 393 27.49 -15.19 14.94
CA LEU A 393 26.36 -14.57 15.65
C LEU A 393 26.77 -14.22 17.09
N SER A 394 26.84 -12.94 17.43
CA SER A 394 27.40 -12.50 18.72
C SER A 394 26.62 -11.33 19.33
N SER A 395 26.51 -11.31 20.66
CA SER A 395 26.00 -10.17 21.43
C SER A 395 27.10 -9.23 21.93
N HIS A 396 28.36 -9.47 21.56
CA HIS A 396 29.47 -8.61 21.96
C HIS A 396 29.47 -7.28 21.18
N PRO A 397 29.77 -6.13 21.84
CA PRO A 397 29.74 -4.80 21.22
C PRO A 397 30.56 -4.61 19.95
N ASP A 398 31.69 -5.31 19.82
CA ASP A 398 32.65 -5.12 18.73
C ASP A 398 32.53 -6.18 17.63
N ASP A 399 31.69 -7.20 17.83
CA ASP A 399 31.56 -8.31 16.90
C ASP A 399 30.57 -7.98 15.76
N LYS A 400 30.88 -8.47 14.57
CA LYS A 400 29.97 -8.45 13.42
C LYS A 400 29.55 -9.87 13.07
N SER A 401 28.30 -10.01 12.65
CA SER A 401 27.69 -11.25 12.21
C SER A 401 27.32 -11.13 10.73
N THR A 402 27.75 -12.08 9.91
CA THR A 402 27.44 -12.09 8.47
C THR A 402 26.22 -12.98 8.24
N LEU A 403 25.17 -12.43 7.63
CA LEU A 403 23.88 -13.07 7.40
C LEU A 403 23.71 -13.40 5.91
N SER A 404 23.26 -14.61 5.60
CA SER A 404 22.74 -15.01 4.28
C SER A 404 21.44 -15.77 4.45
N LEU A 405 20.34 -15.20 3.96
CA LEU A 405 19.01 -15.80 3.92
C LEU A 405 18.61 -16.00 2.45
N THR A 406 18.14 -17.18 2.09
CA THR A 406 17.48 -17.45 0.82
C THR A 406 16.15 -18.12 1.07
N ILE A 407 15.13 -17.69 0.36
CA ILE A 407 13.77 -18.21 0.46
C ILE A 407 13.25 -18.47 -0.96
N ASP A 408 12.77 -19.69 -1.21
CA ASP A 408 12.05 -20.04 -2.42
C ASP A 408 10.58 -20.27 -2.09
N THR A 409 9.70 -19.51 -2.73
CA THR A 409 8.26 -19.60 -2.44
C THR A 409 7.59 -20.66 -3.32
N SER A 410 6.40 -21.10 -2.90
CA SER A 410 5.56 -22.02 -3.69
C SER A 410 5.05 -21.44 -5.03
N VAL A 411 5.33 -20.16 -5.32
CA VAL A 411 4.95 -19.46 -6.55
C VAL A 411 6.16 -19.15 -7.46
N ASP A 412 7.25 -19.91 -7.31
CA ASP A 412 8.50 -19.75 -8.07
C ASP A 412 9.20 -18.38 -7.90
N SER A 413 8.89 -17.62 -6.84
CA SER A 413 9.62 -16.40 -6.48
C SER A 413 10.81 -16.69 -5.57
N HIS A 414 11.90 -15.95 -5.77
CA HIS A 414 13.13 -16.06 -4.99
C HIS A 414 13.39 -14.76 -4.20
N LEU A 415 13.67 -14.88 -2.90
CA LEU A 415 14.14 -13.80 -2.05
C LEU A 415 15.53 -14.16 -1.53
N ALA A 416 16.48 -13.23 -1.63
CA ALA A 416 17.79 -13.34 -1.02
C ALA A 416 18.09 -12.09 -0.18
N VAL A 417 18.57 -12.29 1.06
CA VAL A 417 19.06 -11.23 1.93
C VAL A 417 20.49 -11.57 2.34
N ARG A 418 21.44 -10.67 2.08
CA ARG A 418 22.86 -10.89 2.42
C ARG A 418 23.47 -9.63 3.00
N GLY A 419 24.31 -9.75 4.02
CA GLY A 419 24.98 -8.59 4.59
C GLY A 419 25.56 -8.82 5.96
N ASP A 420 25.96 -7.74 6.60
CA ASP A 420 26.54 -7.75 7.94
C ASP A 420 25.57 -7.09 8.94
N ALA A 421 25.52 -7.61 10.16
CA ALA A 421 24.73 -7.07 11.24
C ALA A 421 25.52 -7.10 12.55
N GLN A 422 25.15 -6.22 13.48
CA GLN A 422 25.71 -6.17 14.82
C GLN A 422 24.58 -6.01 15.84
N LEU A 423 24.37 -7.06 16.66
CA LEU A 423 23.25 -7.13 17.59
C LEU A 423 23.38 -6.12 18.75
N ALA A 424 24.60 -5.91 19.26
CA ALA A 424 24.83 -5.06 20.43
C ALA A 424 24.54 -3.56 20.20
N LEU A 425 24.88 -3.04 19.01
CA LEU A 425 24.59 -1.67 18.58
C LEU A 425 23.30 -1.56 17.76
N VAL A 426 22.67 -2.70 17.43
CA VAL A 426 21.53 -2.82 16.51
C VAL A 426 21.77 -2.04 15.22
N SER A 427 22.76 -2.51 14.46
CA SER A 427 23.05 -2.01 13.11
C SER A 427 23.06 -3.16 12.09
N ALA A 428 22.72 -2.86 10.84
CA ALA A 428 22.69 -3.84 9.76
C ALA A 428 22.91 -3.18 8.39
N ASP A 429 23.80 -3.74 7.58
CA ASP A 429 24.04 -3.39 6.19
C ASP A 429 23.64 -4.60 5.31
N LEU A 430 22.46 -4.55 4.70
CA LEU A 430 21.81 -5.69 4.05
C LEU A 430 21.51 -5.40 2.57
N GLY A 431 21.95 -6.27 1.67
CA GLY A 431 21.41 -6.38 0.32
C GLY A 431 20.17 -7.28 0.30
N VAL A 432 19.08 -6.83 -0.30
CA VAL A 432 17.81 -7.53 -0.44
C VAL A 432 17.46 -7.63 -1.92
N GLU A 433 17.39 -8.84 -2.42
CA GLU A 433 17.03 -9.16 -3.80
C GLU A 433 15.72 -9.95 -3.81
N ILE A 434 14.73 -9.48 -4.57
CA ILE A 434 13.47 -10.17 -4.81
C ILE A 434 13.36 -10.41 -6.31
N THR A 435 13.08 -11.64 -6.73
CA THR A 435 12.88 -12.01 -8.14
C THR A 435 11.45 -12.53 -8.33
N ASP A 436 10.75 -11.94 -9.30
CA ASP A 436 9.44 -12.38 -9.79
C ASP A 436 8.37 -12.63 -8.69
N LEU A 437 8.23 -11.73 -7.72
CA LEU A 437 7.16 -11.81 -6.70
C LEU A 437 5.79 -11.45 -7.30
N PRO A 438 4.82 -12.38 -7.40
CA PRO A 438 3.52 -12.11 -8.01
C PRO A 438 2.63 -11.27 -7.09
N LEU A 439 2.30 -10.06 -7.56
CA LEU A 439 1.40 -9.13 -6.88
C LEU A 439 -0.03 -9.67 -6.63
N PRO A 440 -0.62 -10.55 -7.46
CA PRO A 440 -1.95 -11.11 -7.18
C PRO A 440 -2.07 -11.83 -5.83
N LEU A 441 -0.96 -12.30 -5.23
CA LEU A 441 -0.94 -12.88 -3.88
C LEU A 441 -1.44 -11.92 -2.81
N PHE A 442 -1.27 -10.61 -3.03
CA PHE A 442 -1.61 -9.58 -2.05
C PHE A 442 -3.00 -8.96 -2.29
N ASN A 443 -3.80 -9.51 -3.20
CA ASN A 443 -5.20 -9.08 -3.38
C ASN A 443 -6.02 -9.05 -2.07
N PRO A 444 -5.88 -10.04 -1.13
CA PRO A 444 -6.58 -9.97 0.16
C PRO A 444 -6.20 -8.75 1.03
N TYR A 445 -5.09 -8.09 0.74
CA TYR A 445 -4.64 -6.90 1.44
C TYR A 445 -5.07 -5.59 0.76
N LEU A 446 -5.75 -5.64 -0.39
CA LEU A 446 -6.35 -4.45 -0.98
C LEU A 446 -7.49 -3.95 -0.06
N PRO A 447 -7.60 -2.64 0.20
CA PRO A 447 -8.68 -2.06 0.99
C PRO A 447 -10.08 -2.52 0.54
N ALA A 448 -10.98 -2.80 1.49
CA ALA A 448 -12.30 -3.37 1.19
C ALA A 448 -13.20 -2.45 0.35
N ASN A 449 -12.90 -1.14 0.32
CA ASN A 449 -13.60 -0.16 -0.50
C ASN A 449 -13.15 -0.15 -1.98
N ILE A 450 -12.10 -0.90 -2.33
CA ILE A 450 -11.59 -1.02 -3.70
C ILE A 450 -12.21 -2.25 -4.36
N SER A 451 -13.10 -2.04 -5.33
CA SER A 451 -13.66 -3.08 -6.22
C SER A 451 -12.75 -3.35 -7.42
N ALA A 452 -11.45 -3.56 -7.16
CA ALA A 452 -10.47 -3.91 -8.18
C ALA A 452 -9.56 -5.03 -7.67
N ALA A 453 -9.04 -5.84 -8.59
CA ALA A 453 -8.11 -6.91 -8.30
C ALA A 453 -6.96 -6.91 -9.30
N LEU A 454 -5.77 -7.24 -8.82
CA LEU A 454 -4.59 -7.49 -9.64
C LEU A 454 -4.72 -8.89 -10.25
N LYS A 455 -4.74 -8.97 -11.58
CA LYS A 455 -4.80 -10.22 -12.34
C LYS A 455 -3.43 -10.75 -12.71
N SER A 456 -2.47 -9.85 -12.92
CA SER A 456 -1.07 -10.15 -13.14
C SER A 456 -0.22 -9.00 -12.61
N GLY A 457 1.07 -9.26 -12.45
CA GLY A 457 2.07 -8.29 -12.04
C GLY A 457 3.15 -8.96 -11.23
N ASN A 458 4.41 -8.77 -11.61
CA ASN A 458 5.57 -9.34 -10.91
C ASN A 458 6.49 -8.22 -10.43
N VAL A 459 6.95 -8.31 -9.19
CA VAL A 459 7.94 -7.39 -8.63
C VAL A 459 9.31 -8.04 -8.62
N THR A 460 10.29 -7.34 -9.19
CA THR A 460 11.71 -7.65 -9.01
C THR A 460 12.37 -6.44 -8.37
N SER A 461 13.20 -6.65 -7.35
CA SER A 461 13.91 -5.57 -6.67
C SER A 461 15.33 -5.96 -6.32
N ALA A 462 16.20 -4.96 -6.30
CA ALA A 462 17.55 -5.06 -5.75
C ALA A 462 17.76 -3.83 -4.88
N LEU A 463 17.70 -4.01 -3.57
CA LEU A 463 17.76 -2.95 -2.56
C LEU A 463 18.96 -3.18 -1.64
N THR A 464 19.47 -2.10 -1.09
CA THR A 464 20.45 -2.07 -0.01
C THR A 464 19.83 -1.30 1.15
N LEU A 465 19.93 -1.84 2.35
CA LEU A 465 19.38 -1.28 3.58
C LEU A 465 20.53 -1.12 4.56
N ALA A 466 20.84 0.11 4.94
CA ALA A 466 21.73 0.42 6.05
C ALA A 466 20.87 0.90 7.22
N LEU A 467 20.90 0.20 8.35
CA LEU A 467 20.11 0.48 9.54
C LEU A 467 21.04 0.71 10.73
N THR A 468 20.72 1.67 11.60
CA THR A 468 21.44 1.89 12.86
C THR A 468 20.48 2.43 13.91
N GLN A 469 20.39 1.75 15.06
CA GLN A 469 19.61 2.20 16.18
C GLN A 469 20.34 3.32 16.94
N GLN A 470 19.62 4.41 17.20
CA GLN A 470 19.95 5.43 18.19
C GLN A 470 18.98 5.30 19.39
N PRO A 471 19.29 5.88 20.57
CA PRO A 471 18.52 5.66 21.80
C PRO A 471 17.00 5.79 21.66
N ASP A 472 16.53 6.74 20.85
CA ASP A 472 15.11 7.05 20.68
C ASP A 472 14.60 6.88 19.22
N THR A 473 15.46 6.54 18.26
CA THR A 473 15.08 6.47 16.82
C THR A 473 15.88 5.41 16.07
N ILE A 474 15.31 4.87 14.99
CA ILE A 474 16.05 4.06 14.02
C ILE A 474 16.40 4.95 12.85
N GLN A 475 17.70 5.18 12.64
CA GLN A 475 18.18 5.76 11.40
C GLN A 475 18.32 4.66 10.37
N GLY A 476 17.99 4.97 9.12
CA GLY A 476 18.22 4.03 8.05
C GLY A 476 18.21 4.69 6.68
N GLU A 477 19.01 4.12 5.79
CA GLU A 477 19.09 4.46 4.38
C GLU A 477 18.70 3.23 3.56
N ILE A 478 17.82 3.43 2.57
CA ILE A 478 17.38 2.40 1.64
C ILE A 478 17.72 2.89 0.25
N SER A 479 18.52 2.13 -0.50
CA SER A 479 18.84 2.49 -1.88
C SER A 479 18.77 1.33 -2.85
N GLY A 480 18.43 1.59 -4.11
CA GLY A 480 18.39 0.54 -5.13
C GLY A 480 17.37 0.79 -6.23
N GLN A 481 16.78 -0.30 -6.73
CA GLN A 481 15.85 -0.28 -7.86
C GLN A 481 14.73 -1.32 -7.71
N ILE A 482 13.58 -1.00 -8.31
CA ILE A 482 12.39 -1.86 -8.34
C ILE A 482 11.84 -1.88 -9.76
N ARG A 483 11.45 -3.05 -10.25
CA ARG A 483 10.72 -3.25 -11.51
C ARG A 483 9.39 -3.93 -11.23
N ILE A 484 8.32 -3.40 -11.80
CA ILE A 484 6.99 -4.02 -11.82
C ILE A 484 6.65 -4.38 -13.27
N ALA A 485 6.66 -5.67 -13.60
CA ALA A 485 6.39 -6.18 -14.94
C ALA A 485 4.94 -6.69 -15.07
N ASP A 486 4.38 -6.58 -16.28
CA ASP A 486 3.11 -7.18 -16.71
C ASP A 486 1.92 -6.95 -15.76
N LEU A 487 1.76 -5.72 -15.26
CA LEU A 487 0.67 -5.39 -14.35
C LEU A 487 -0.67 -5.33 -15.09
N HIS A 488 -1.69 -5.98 -14.52
CA HIS A 488 -3.07 -5.89 -14.98
C HIS A 488 -4.02 -5.67 -13.80
N LEU A 489 -4.59 -4.46 -13.73
CA LEU A 489 -5.63 -4.10 -12.78
C LEU A 489 -7.00 -4.19 -13.44
N GLN A 490 -7.91 -4.95 -12.83
CA GLN A 490 -9.26 -5.21 -13.35
C GLN A 490 -10.32 -4.87 -12.31
N GLU A 491 -11.43 -4.25 -12.73
CA GLU A 491 -12.61 -4.05 -11.87
C GLU A 491 -13.30 -5.39 -11.59
N THR A 492 -13.60 -5.68 -10.32
CA THR A 492 -14.12 -6.99 -9.91
C THR A 492 -15.57 -7.22 -10.34
N GLN A 493 -16.37 -6.16 -10.43
CA GLN A 493 -17.81 -6.26 -10.73
C GLN A 493 -18.09 -6.44 -12.23
N THR A 494 -17.38 -5.70 -13.08
CA THR A 494 -17.61 -5.70 -14.53
C THR A 494 -16.63 -6.57 -15.31
N ALA A 495 -15.57 -7.04 -14.66
CA ALA A 495 -14.39 -7.64 -15.30
C ALA A 495 -13.78 -6.74 -16.39
N SER A 496 -13.96 -5.42 -16.30
CA SER A 496 -13.36 -4.48 -17.23
C SER A 496 -11.91 -4.17 -16.83
N THR A 497 -11.03 -4.04 -17.82
CA THR A 497 -9.64 -3.66 -17.57
C THR A 497 -9.59 -2.19 -17.20
N LEU A 498 -8.95 -1.86 -16.08
CA LEU A 498 -8.78 -0.49 -15.61
C LEU A 498 -7.45 0.09 -16.10
N LEU A 499 -6.37 -0.66 -15.86
CA LEU A 499 -5.00 -0.25 -16.11
C LEU A 499 -4.14 -1.47 -16.44
N THR A 500 -3.29 -1.36 -17.46
CA THR A 500 -2.19 -2.30 -17.69
C THR A 500 -0.91 -1.57 -17.99
N TRP A 501 0.23 -2.22 -17.78
CA TRP A 501 1.52 -1.80 -18.36
C TRP A 501 2.43 -3.01 -18.53
N ALA A 502 3.36 -2.95 -19.48
CA ALA A 502 4.36 -4.00 -19.65
C ALA A 502 5.47 -3.89 -18.60
N ALA A 503 5.91 -2.67 -18.28
CA ALA A 503 6.96 -2.45 -17.30
C ALA A 503 6.88 -1.08 -16.64
N MET A 504 7.10 -1.04 -15.34
CA MET A 504 7.42 0.16 -14.57
C MET A 504 8.78 -0.05 -13.89
N ASP A 505 9.79 0.68 -14.33
CA ASP A 505 11.14 0.68 -13.74
C ASP A 505 11.30 1.90 -12.82
N ILE A 506 11.73 1.67 -11.59
CA ILE A 506 11.98 2.69 -10.57
C ILE A 506 13.46 2.56 -10.20
N ASP A 507 14.27 3.48 -10.72
CA ASP A 507 15.73 3.46 -10.62
C ASP A 507 16.25 4.56 -9.70
N GLY A 508 17.34 4.25 -8.98
CA GLY A 508 18.03 5.20 -8.11
C GLY A 508 17.14 5.66 -6.95
N ILE A 509 16.45 4.71 -6.31
CA ILE A 509 15.76 4.92 -5.05
C ILE A 509 16.83 5.27 -4.00
N ASN A 510 16.58 6.30 -3.22
CA ASN A 510 17.34 6.66 -2.02
C ASN A 510 16.35 7.22 -1.00
N ALA A 511 16.11 6.46 0.06
CA ALA A 511 15.18 6.82 1.12
C ALA A 511 15.88 6.87 2.47
N THR A 512 15.59 7.89 3.28
CA THR A 512 16.02 7.99 4.67
C THR A 512 14.81 7.80 5.59
N LEU A 513 14.95 7.05 6.68
CA LEU A 513 13.85 6.78 7.61
C LEU A 513 13.58 7.92 8.61
N SER A 514 14.60 8.69 8.98
CA SER A 514 14.48 9.77 9.98
C SER A 514 15.51 10.89 9.73
N PRO A 515 15.09 12.06 9.20
CA PRO A 515 13.72 12.38 8.75
C PRO A 515 13.29 11.53 7.53
N PRO A 516 11.99 11.29 7.35
CA PRO A 516 11.48 10.49 6.24
C PRO A 516 11.59 11.26 4.91
N VAL A 517 12.55 10.87 4.07
CA VAL A 517 12.76 11.43 2.73
C VAL A 517 12.82 10.29 1.73
N LEU A 518 12.21 10.45 0.56
CA LEU A 518 12.28 9.52 -0.57
C LEU A 518 12.68 10.28 -1.84
N HIS A 519 13.90 10.02 -2.30
CA HIS A 519 14.43 10.49 -3.58
C HIS A 519 14.42 9.35 -4.59
N ILE A 520 13.94 9.61 -5.80
CA ILE A 520 13.93 8.66 -6.91
C ILE A 520 14.54 9.35 -8.13
N ASN A 521 15.61 8.78 -8.68
CA ASN A 521 16.28 9.33 -9.86
C ASN A 521 15.42 9.19 -11.13
N GLN A 522 14.83 8.03 -11.38
CA GLN A 522 14.00 7.85 -12.57
C GLN A 522 12.87 6.86 -12.37
N VAL A 523 11.69 7.18 -12.88
CA VAL A 523 10.58 6.26 -13.09
C VAL A 523 10.30 6.16 -14.58
N THR A 524 10.31 4.96 -15.14
CA THR A 524 10.00 4.71 -16.56
C THR A 524 8.81 3.77 -16.67
N LEU A 525 7.72 4.25 -17.28
CA LEU A 525 6.51 3.47 -17.52
C LEU A 525 6.36 3.17 -19.02
N SER A 526 6.30 1.88 -19.37
CA SER A 526 6.30 1.41 -20.75
C SER A 526 5.01 0.66 -21.09
N ASP A 527 4.46 0.95 -22.28
CA ASP A 527 3.28 0.29 -22.85
C ASP A 527 2.05 0.32 -21.91
N ALA A 528 1.85 1.45 -21.23
CA ALA A 528 0.71 1.63 -20.35
C ALA A 528 -0.60 1.79 -21.14
N LEU A 529 -1.64 1.07 -20.76
CA LEU A 529 -3.01 1.23 -21.25
C LEU A 529 -3.90 1.69 -20.11
N VAL A 530 -4.50 2.86 -20.26
CA VAL A 530 -5.52 3.39 -19.34
C VAL A 530 -6.87 3.36 -20.04
N ASN A 531 -7.86 2.67 -19.44
CA ASN A 531 -9.23 2.70 -19.93
C ASN A 531 -10.06 3.66 -19.09
N ILE A 532 -10.51 4.75 -19.71
CA ILE A 532 -11.42 5.72 -19.13
C ILE A 532 -12.81 5.43 -19.69
N LEU A 533 -13.72 4.97 -18.83
CA LEU A 533 -15.09 4.68 -19.21
C LEU A 533 -16.04 5.57 -18.40
N LEU A 534 -16.91 6.29 -19.11
CA LEU A 534 -18.05 6.99 -18.56
C LEU A 534 -19.29 6.11 -18.76
N ASP A 535 -19.90 5.63 -17.67
CA ASP A 535 -21.05 4.74 -17.73
C ASP A 535 -22.33 5.47 -18.18
N THR A 536 -23.43 4.74 -18.36
CA THR A 536 -24.73 5.30 -18.77
C THR A 536 -25.32 6.30 -17.76
N GLN A 537 -24.78 6.38 -16.54
CA GLN A 537 -25.15 7.35 -15.50
C GLN A 537 -24.19 8.54 -15.43
N GLY A 538 -23.17 8.60 -16.30
CA GLY A 538 -22.17 9.66 -16.28
C GLY A 538 -21.10 9.48 -15.20
N ARG A 539 -20.88 8.26 -14.68
CA ARG A 539 -19.87 7.96 -13.66
C ARG A 539 -18.64 7.33 -14.28
N LEU A 540 -17.46 7.67 -13.74
CA LEU A 540 -16.18 7.11 -14.20
C LEU A 540 -15.92 5.73 -13.58
N ASN A 541 -15.45 4.79 -14.38
CA ASN A 541 -15.04 3.44 -13.93
C ASN A 541 -13.99 3.45 -12.81
N MET A 542 -13.03 4.39 -12.81
CA MET A 542 -12.07 4.54 -11.71
C MET A 542 -12.75 4.92 -10.38
N ALA A 543 -13.78 5.77 -10.45
CA ALA A 543 -14.52 6.22 -9.27
C ALA A 543 -15.42 5.12 -8.73
N THR A 544 -16.09 4.34 -9.60
CA THR A 544 -16.88 3.17 -9.19
C THR A 544 -16.01 2.08 -8.56
N ALA A 545 -14.79 1.88 -9.09
CA ALA A 545 -13.81 0.97 -8.50
C ALA A 545 -13.36 1.40 -7.09
N ALA A 546 -13.40 2.70 -6.74
CA ALA A 546 -12.95 3.23 -5.45
C ALA A 546 -14.05 3.43 -4.38
N THR A 547 -15.33 3.39 -4.76
CA THR A 547 -16.46 3.84 -3.91
C THR A 547 -17.49 2.75 -3.58
N ALA A 548 -17.14 1.47 -3.74
CA ALA A 548 -18.11 0.37 -3.63
C ALA A 548 -18.60 0.03 -2.20
N SER A 549 -18.25 0.81 -1.18
CA SER A 549 -18.88 0.73 0.14
C SER A 549 -19.89 1.86 0.35
N GLN A 550 -21.05 1.73 -0.27
CA GLN A 550 -22.31 2.12 0.38
C GLN A 550 -23.04 0.84 0.78
N ALA A 551 -22.60 0.25 1.89
CA ALA A 551 -23.49 -0.60 2.67
C ALA A 551 -24.63 0.28 3.24
N PRO A 552 -25.87 -0.22 3.35
CA PRO A 552 -26.96 0.54 3.95
C PRO A 552 -26.55 0.97 5.36
N GLU A 553 -26.84 2.22 5.73
CA GLU A 553 -26.77 2.70 7.10
C GLU A 553 -27.61 1.80 8.01
N GLN A 554 -26.98 0.76 8.57
CA GLN A 554 -27.46 0.08 9.74
C GLN A 554 -26.97 0.88 10.93
N ASN A 555 -27.92 1.55 11.57
CA ASN A 555 -27.87 2.13 12.91
C ASN A 555 -26.85 1.41 13.81
N THR A 556 -25.64 1.92 13.82
CA THR A 556 -24.63 1.64 14.83
C THR A 556 -24.45 2.96 15.57
N PRO A 557 -24.49 2.96 16.92
CA PRO A 557 -24.45 4.20 17.68
C PRO A 557 -23.22 5.00 17.29
N GLU A 558 -23.43 6.30 17.12
CA GLU A 558 -22.43 7.37 17.13
C GLU A 558 -21.22 6.94 17.98
N PRO A 559 -20.03 6.70 17.37
CA PRO A 559 -18.84 6.44 18.14
C PRO A 559 -18.61 7.68 18.99
N ALA A 560 -18.65 7.48 20.31
CA ALA A 560 -18.33 8.49 21.28
C ALA A 560 -17.06 9.23 20.84
N GLU A 561 -17.14 10.56 20.85
CA GLU A 561 -16.03 11.50 20.69
C GLU A 561 -14.90 11.13 21.66
N ALA A 562 -14.07 10.16 21.29
CA ALA A 562 -12.72 10.06 21.74
C ALA A 562 -11.92 10.99 20.84
N SER A 563 -11.81 12.25 21.27
CA SER A 563 -10.82 13.20 20.80
C SER A 563 -9.41 12.65 21.04
N ALA A 564 -9.00 11.66 20.26
CA ALA A 564 -7.61 11.51 19.92
C ALA A 564 -7.30 12.67 18.97
N SER A 565 -6.72 13.75 19.51
CA SER A 565 -5.99 14.69 18.67
C SER A 565 -5.08 13.88 17.76
N PRO A 566 -4.99 14.18 16.44
CA PRO A 566 -3.95 13.63 15.61
C PRO A 566 -2.63 13.80 16.37
N ALA A 567 -1.84 12.73 16.50
CA ALA A 567 -0.52 12.84 17.09
C ALA A 567 0.23 13.97 16.36
N GLU A 568 0.36 15.12 17.02
CA GLU A 568 1.20 16.22 16.58
C GLU A 568 2.64 15.68 16.56
N GLY A 569 3.19 15.45 15.36
CA GLY A 569 4.62 15.13 15.24
C GLY A 569 5.09 14.42 13.97
N ALA A 570 4.23 13.71 13.23
CA ALA A 570 4.67 13.08 11.98
C ALA A 570 4.58 14.09 10.83
N SER A 571 5.69 14.79 10.53
CA SER A 571 5.83 15.54 9.29
C SER A 571 5.62 14.61 8.11
N ALA A 572 4.79 15.00 7.14
CA ALA A 572 4.62 14.24 5.90
C ALA A 572 5.99 13.98 5.24
N PRO A 573 6.23 12.77 4.69
CA PRO A 573 7.50 12.44 4.07
C PRO A 573 7.82 13.39 2.91
N GLU A 574 9.07 13.84 2.81
CA GLU A 574 9.55 14.59 1.65
C GLU A 574 9.73 13.62 0.48
N LEU A 575 9.06 13.87 -0.65
CA LEU A 575 9.10 13.03 -1.84
C LEU A 575 9.65 13.84 -3.02
N HIS A 576 10.69 13.33 -3.66
CA HIS A 576 11.29 13.92 -4.85
C HIS A 576 11.54 12.85 -5.93
N ILE A 577 10.97 13.05 -7.12
CA ILE A 577 11.23 12.24 -8.32
C ILE A 577 11.86 13.14 -9.38
N GLU A 578 13.14 12.92 -9.69
CA GLU A 578 13.90 13.73 -10.65
C GLU A 578 13.30 13.64 -12.06
N LYS A 579 12.92 12.42 -12.48
CA LYS A 579 12.34 12.19 -13.80
C LYS A 579 11.31 11.06 -13.79
N PHE A 580 10.12 11.36 -14.31
CA PHE A 580 9.13 10.37 -14.73
C PHE A 580 9.08 10.35 -16.26
N SER A 581 9.16 9.18 -16.89
CA SER A 581 9.11 8.99 -18.34
C SER A 581 7.97 8.04 -18.71
N LEU A 582 7.15 8.43 -19.67
CA LEU A 582 6.13 7.58 -20.27
C LEU A 582 6.56 7.19 -21.68
N GLN A 583 6.53 5.90 -22.00
CA GLN A 583 6.92 5.34 -23.29
C GLN A 583 5.76 4.53 -23.87
N ASN A 584 5.35 4.87 -25.08
CA ASN A 584 4.33 4.18 -25.85
C ASN A 584 2.99 3.97 -25.11
N GLY A 585 2.54 4.97 -24.35
CA GLY A 585 1.27 4.92 -23.64
C GLY A 585 0.06 4.97 -24.58
N THR A 586 -1.04 4.35 -24.15
CA THR A 586 -2.35 4.36 -24.80
C THR A 586 -3.44 4.75 -23.79
N ILE A 587 -4.29 5.70 -24.14
CA ILE A 587 -5.46 6.08 -23.38
C ILE A 587 -6.69 5.80 -24.24
N ARG A 588 -7.55 4.91 -23.76
CA ARG A 588 -8.82 4.61 -24.40
C ARG A 588 -9.93 5.33 -23.66
N PHE A 589 -10.68 6.15 -24.37
CA PHE A 589 -11.85 6.84 -23.85
C PHE A 589 -13.12 6.23 -24.43
N ASN A 590 -14.09 5.91 -23.58
CA ASN A 590 -15.40 5.41 -23.97
C ASN A 590 -16.50 6.12 -23.15
N ASP A 591 -17.33 6.89 -23.82
CA ASP A 591 -18.48 7.57 -23.25
C ASP A 591 -19.77 6.86 -23.64
N GLN A 592 -20.39 6.20 -22.67
CA GLN A 592 -21.66 5.49 -22.80
C GLN A 592 -22.84 6.27 -22.21
N HIS A 593 -22.61 7.49 -21.70
CA HIS A 593 -23.67 8.36 -21.17
C HIS A 593 -24.52 8.96 -22.29
N LEU A 594 -23.96 9.08 -23.49
CA LEU A 594 -24.68 9.57 -24.67
C LEU A 594 -25.64 8.52 -25.26
N PRO A 595 -26.75 8.94 -25.91
CA PRO A 595 -27.65 8.02 -26.60
C PRO A 595 -26.98 7.16 -27.68
N GLN A 596 -25.94 7.71 -28.34
CA GLN A 596 -25.01 6.95 -29.16
C GLN A 596 -23.64 6.98 -28.47
N PRO A 597 -23.02 5.82 -28.18
CA PRO A 597 -21.75 5.80 -27.47
C PRO A 597 -20.64 6.42 -28.34
N PHE A 598 -19.73 7.13 -27.68
CA PHE A 598 -18.54 7.69 -28.30
C PHE A 598 -17.31 6.96 -27.79
N SER A 599 -16.39 6.60 -28.68
CA SER A 599 -15.11 6.04 -28.28
C SER A 599 -13.99 6.62 -29.12
N THR A 600 -12.85 6.85 -28.47
CA THR A 600 -11.63 7.25 -29.17
C THR A 600 -10.39 6.77 -28.42
N ASP A 601 -9.34 6.48 -29.17
CA ASP A 601 -8.04 6.08 -28.64
C ASP A 601 -7.00 7.18 -28.86
N MET A 602 -6.20 7.45 -27.83
CA MET A 602 -4.98 8.24 -27.91
C MET A 602 -3.78 7.32 -27.72
N TYR A 603 -2.91 7.24 -28.72
CA TYR A 603 -1.80 6.30 -28.77
C TYR A 603 -0.46 7.02 -28.92
N GLN A 604 0.63 6.26 -28.78
CA GLN A 604 2.00 6.79 -28.81
C GLN A 604 2.17 7.98 -27.85
N VAL A 605 1.55 7.89 -26.66
CA VAL A 605 1.74 8.89 -25.62
C VAL A 605 3.14 8.73 -25.06
N ASN A 606 4.00 9.69 -25.35
CA ASN A 606 5.41 9.70 -24.99
C ASN A 606 5.79 11.03 -24.35
N GLY A 607 6.67 10.98 -23.36
CA GLY A 607 7.25 12.20 -22.81
C GLY A 607 7.77 12.03 -21.40
N GLN A 608 8.00 13.16 -20.72
CA GLN A 608 8.57 13.17 -19.39
C GLN A 608 8.02 14.29 -18.50
N ILE A 609 8.08 14.04 -17.21
CA ILE A 609 7.87 15.02 -16.14
C ILE A 609 9.16 15.08 -15.33
N SER A 610 9.72 16.27 -15.11
CA SER A 610 11.02 16.45 -14.43
C SER A 610 10.88 17.33 -13.19
N GLY A 611 11.41 16.86 -12.05
CA GLY A 611 11.42 17.58 -10.77
C GLY A 611 10.09 17.52 -10.01
N LEU A 612 9.44 16.36 -9.93
CA LEU A 612 8.24 16.15 -9.12
C LEU A 612 8.60 16.20 -7.63
N HIS A 613 7.99 17.09 -6.86
CA HIS A 613 8.32 17.28 -5.46
C HIS A 613 7.08 17.51 -4.59
N SER A 614 7.07 17.02 -3.35
CA SER A 614 5.99 17.30 -2.39
C SER A 614 5.99 18.73 -1.81
N ASP A 615 6.97 19.56 -2.17
CA ASP A 615 7.09 20.95 -1.70
C ASP A 615 6.18 21.83 -2.57
N PRO A 616 5.17 22.52 -2.00
CA PRO A 616 4.21 23.32 -2.76
C PRO A 616 4.85 24.50 -3.52
N GLU A 617 6.06 24.93 -3.15
CA GLU A 617 6.76 26.02 -3.85
C GLU A 617 7.53 25.53 -5.09
N ARG A 618 7.76 24.22 -5.23
CA ARG A 618 8.45 23.63 -6.38
C ARG A 618 7.46 23.21 -7.45
N GLN A 619 7.81 23.40 -8.72
CA GLN A 619 7.01 22.92 -9.84
C GLN A 619 7.85 22.01 -10.73
N ALA A 620 7.26 20.89 -11.14
CA ALA A 620 7.82 19.97 -12.12
C ALA A 620 7.55 20.47 -13.54
N THR A 621 8.49 20.29 -14.46
CA THR A 621 8.29 20.58 -15.89
C THR A 621 7.68 19.38 -16.58
N VAL A 622 6.66 19.59 -17.42
CA VAL A 622 5.98 18.55 -18.20
C VAL A 622 6.25 18.77 -19.68
N GLU A 623 6.59 17.71 -20.39
CA GLU A 623 6.56 17.65 -21.85
C GLU A 623 6.02 16.28 -22.29
N LEU A 624 4.80 16.26 -22.84
CA LEU A 624 4.16 15.06 -23.37
C LEU A 624 3.74 15.28 -24.83
N SER A 625 3.72 14.21 -25.59
CA SER A 625 3.25 14.17 -26.97
C SER A 625 2.44 12.89 -27.20
N GLY A 626 1.51 12.91 -28.14
CA GLY A 626 0.70 11.74 -28.50
C GLY A 626 -0.06 11.95 -29.79
N GLN A 627 -0.82 10.94 -30.21
CA GLN A 627 -1.67 11.00 -31.38
C GLN A 627 -3.07 10.50 -31.06
N LEU A 628 -4.08 11.23 -31.49
CA LEU A 628 -5.47 10.76 -31.48
C LEU A 628 -5.70 9.80 -32.66
N GLU A 629 -6.72 8.93 -32.59
CA GLU A 629 -7.13 7.88 -33.56
C GLU A 629 -6.94 8.22 -35.07
N ASN A 630 -7.03 9.50 -35.46
CA ASN A 630 -6.82 10.00 -36.82
C ASN A 630 -5.43 10.63 -37.10
N HIS A 631 -4.42 10.28 -36.30
CA HIS A 631 -3.06 10.84 -36.33
C HIS A 631 -2.99 12.34 -36.00
N SER A 632 -4.01 12.87 -35.32
CA SER A 632 -4.05 14.26 -34.87
C SER A 632 -3.03 14.44 -33.73
N PRO A 633 -1.96 15.24 -33.91
CA PRO A 633 -0.91 15.35 -32.90
C PRO A 633 -1.40 16.14 -31.68
N LEU A 634 -1.01 15.66 -30.51
CA LEU A 634 -1.15 16.33 -29.22
C LEU A 634 0.23 16.69 -28.69
N THR A 635 0.38 17.90 -28.16
CA THR A 635 1.52 18.25 -27.28
C THR A 635 1.03 18.94 -26.01
N ILE A 636 1.61 18.56 -24.88
CA ILE A 636 1.35 19.18 -23.57
C ILE A 636 2.67 19.65 -23.02
N ARG A 637 2.78 20.93 -22.69
CA ARG A 637 3.99 21.54 -22.12
C ARG A 637 3.64 22.48 -20.99
N GLY A 638 4.50 22.59 -19.99
CA GLY A 638 4.31 23.56 -18.92
C GLY A 638 4.85 23.06 -17.59
N THR A 639 4.19 23.46 -16.51
CA THR A 639 4.57 23.07 -15.16
C THR A 639 3.41 22.53 -14.34
N VAL A 640 3.71 21.61 -13.43
CA VAL A 640 2.73 20.95 -12.54
C VAL A 640 3.35 20.68 -11.18
N ASN A 641 2.54 20.66 -10.13
CA ASN A 641 2.91 20.04 -8.86
C ASN A 641 1.75 19.17 -8.35
N PRO A 642 1.68 17.90 -8.78
CA PRO A 642 0.62 16.98 -8.38
C PRO A 642 0.82 16.37 -6.99
N LEU A 643 2.01 16.52 -6.39
CA LEU A 643 2.33 15.98 -5.08
C LEU A 643 2.02 16.97 -3.95
N SER A 644 1.79 18.24 -4.26
CA SER A 644 1.37 19.25 -3.28
C SER A 644 -0.14 19.33 -3.12
N THR A 645 -0.59 19.63 -1.91
CA THR A 645 -1.97 20.04 -1.62
C THR A 645 -1.99 21.51 -1.18
N PRO A 646 -2.60 22.43 -1.95
CA PRO A 646 -3.37 22.21 -3.19
C PRO A 646 -2.49 21.95 -4.44
N LEU A 647 -3.09 21.32 -5.46
CA LEU A 647 -2.49 21.15 -6.79
C LEU A 647 -2.25 22.52 -7.45
N SER A 648 -1.09 22.69 -8.07
CA SER A 648 -0.80 23.84 -8.94
C SER A 648 -0.36 23.39 -10.33
N THR A 649 -0.84 24.06 -11.37
CA THR A 649 -0.49 23.76 -12.76
C THR A 649 -0.42 25.04 -13.60
N ASP A 650 0.39 25.04 -14.64
CA ASP A 650 0.41 26.01 -15.74
C ASP A 650 0.75 25.24 -17.02
N LEU A 651 -0.30 24.82 -17.74
CA LEU A 651 -0.20 23.90 -18.86
C LEU A 651 -0.64 24.56 -20.15
N LYS A 652 0.15 24.35 -21.20
CA LYS A 652 -0.20 24.62 -22.59
C LYS A 652 -0.45 23.31 -23.30
N ILE A 653 -1.61 23.17 -23.89
CA ILE A 653 -2.06 21.98 -24.61
C ILE A 653 -2.35 22.42 -26.03
N HIS A 654 -1.67 21.80 -26.99
CA HIS A 654 -1.88 22.04 -28.41
C HIS A 654 -2.36 20.75 -29.08
N PHE A 655 -3.52 20.81 -29.71
CA PHE A 655 -4.00 19.81 -30.64
C PHE A 655 -4.12 20.42 -32.02
N ALA A 656 -3.70 19.67 -33.04
CA ALA A 656 -3.92 20.05 -34.44
C ALA A 656 -4.68 18.95 -35.18
N ASP A 657 -5.45 19.35 -36.20
CA ASP A 657 -6.06 18.44 -37.16
C ASP A 657 -6.99 17.38 -36.54
N ILE A 658 -7.73 17.71 -35.46
CA ILE A 658 -8.76 16.81 -34.92
C ILE A 658 -9.91 16.72 -35.92
N ASP A 659 -10.26 15.51 -36.37
CA ASP A 659 -11.46 15.28 -37.17
C ASP A 659 -12.71 15.42 -36.29
N LEU A 660 -13.65 16.27 -36.71
CA LEU A 660 -14.88 16.51 -35.98
C LEU A 660 -16.00 15.50 -36.29
N VAL A 661 -15.91 14.73 -37.38
CA VAL A 661 -16.96 13.78 -37.76
C VAL A 661 -17.23 12.73 -36.65
N PRO A 662 -16.20 12.13 -36.01
CA PRO A 662 -16.40 11.22 -34.87
C PRO A 662 -17.11 11.86 -33.66
N LEU A 663 -17.13 13.19 -33.55
CA LEU A 663 -17.82 13.91 -32.46
C LEU A 663 -19.32 14.14 -32.73
N SER A 664 -19.86 13.58 -33.81
CA SER A 664 -21.30 13.62 -34.13
C SER A 664 -22.22 13.15 -33.00
N PRO A 665 -21.87 12.16 -32.14
CA PRO A 665 -22.68 11.82 -30.97
C PRO A 665 -22.90 13.00 -30.01
N TYR A 666 -21.90 13.86 -29.81
CA TYR A 666 -22.03 15.07 -28.98
C TYR A 666 -22.82 16.16 -29.70
N SER A 667 -22.51 16.45 -30.96
CA SER A 667 -23.21 17.50 -31.72
C SER A 667 -24.68 17.15 -31.97
N GLY A 668 -24.99 15.87 -32.22
CA GLY A 668 -26.35 15.38 -32.37
C GLY A 668 -27.15 15.55 -31.08
N THR A 669 -26.56 15.15 -29.95
CA THR A 669 -27.19 15.27 -28.62
C THR A 669 -27.46 16.73 -28.24
N HIS A 670 -26.47 17.63 -28.36
CA HIS A 670 -26.58 18.99 -27.81
C HIS A 670 -26.94 20.07 -28.83
N LEU A 671 -26.65 19.86 -30.13
CA LEU A 671 -26.92 20.83 -31.20
C LEU A 671 -28.03 20.38 -32.16
N GLY A 672 -28.44 19.10 -32.12
CA GLY A 672 -29.49 18.55 -32.99
C GLY A 672 -29.04 18.29 -34.43
N TYR A 673 -27.73 18.25 -34.70
CA TYR A 673 -27.17 18.00 -36.02
C TYR A 673 -25.90 17.16 -35.93
N ALA A 674 -25.71 16.22 -36.85
CA ALA A 674 -24.44 15.53 -37.02
C ALA A 674 -23.39 16.48 -37.64
N VAL A 675 -22.11 16.11 -37.54
CA VAL A 675 -21.03 16.79 -38.26
C VAL A 675 -20.83 16.10 -39.61
N ASP A 676 -20.93 16.84 -40.70
CA ASP A 676 -20.66 16.32 -42.06
C ASP A 676 -19.15 16.31 -42.35
N LYS A 677 -18.48 17.41 -42.00
CA LYS A 677 -17.03 17.58 -42.09
C LYS A 677 -16.55 18.74 -41.24
N GLY A 678 -15.26 18.73 -40.94
CA GLY A 678 -14.55 19.85 -40.33
C GLY A 678 -13.34 19.36 -39.56
N LYS A 679 -12.36 20.23 -39.40
CA LYS A 679 -11.20 20.01 -38.54
C LYS A 679 -11.21 20.97 -37.37
N LEU A 680 -10.63 20.54 -36.27
CA LEU A 680 -10.49 21.32 -35.06
C LEU A 680 -9.01 21.42 -34.66
N HIS A 681 -8.56 22.64 -34.44
CA HIS A 681 -7.30 22.96 -33.78
C HIS A 681 -7.63 23.63 -32.45
N LEU A 682 -6.91 23.23 -31.40
CA LEU A 682 -7.10 23.72 -30.03
C LEU A 682 -5.76 24.15 -29.47
N ASP A 683 -5.68 25.40 -29.08
CA ASP A 683 -4.59 25.96 -28.28
C ASP A 683 -5.16 26.34 -26.92
N LEU A 684 -4.83 25.54 -25.90
CA LEU A 684 -5.37 25.69 -24.55
C LEU A 684 -4.25 26.11 -23.59
N SER A 685 -4.48 27.14 -22.78
CA SER A 685 -3.58 27.53 -21.70
C SER A 685 -4.35 27.54 -20.39
N TYR A 686 -4.01 26.63 -19.47
CA TYR A 686 -4.71 26.44 -18.20
C TYR A 686 -3.75 26.59 -17.02
N ARG A 687 -4.07 27.55 -16.14
CA ARG A 687 -3.36 27.79 -14.90
C ARG A 687 -4.27 27.50 -13.71
N ILE A 688 -3.80 26.65 -12.81
CA ILE A 688 -4.42 26.39 -11.51
C ILE A 688 -3.48 26.88 -10.41
N ALA A 689 -3.97 27.80 -9.59
CA ALA A 689 -3.25 28.33 -8.43
C ALA A 689 -4.25 28.71 -7.34
N GLU A 690 -3.94 28.38 -6.08
CA GLU A 690 -4.79 28.69 -4.93
C GLU A 690 -6.24 28.19 -5.11
N GLN A 691 -6.40 26.99 -5.68
CA GLN A 691 -7.70 26.37 -5.99
C GLN A 691 -8.57 27.18 -6.98
N LYS A 692 -8.01 28.18 -7.66
CA LYS A 692 -8.64 28.89 -8.77
C LYS A 692 -8.10 28.42 -10.09
N ILE A 693 -8.98 28.34 -11.07
CA ILE A 693 -8.64 28.00 -12.45
C ILE A 693 -8.79 29.24 -13.34
N ALA A 694 -7.78 29.50 -14.16
CA ALA A 694 -7.81 30.47 -15.24
C ALA A 694 -7.37 29.77 -16.53
N GLY A 695 -8.26 29.69 -17.51
CA GLY A 695 -8.08 29.01 -18.77
C GLY A 695 -8.29 29.97 -19.94
N GLN A 696 -7.46 29.86 -20.95
CA GLN A 696 -7.60 30.49 -22.25
C GLN A 696 -7.76 29.38 -23.29
N ASN A 697 -8.82 29.44 -24.10
CA ASN A 697 -9.11 28.42 -25.10
C ASN A 697 -9.23 29.09 -26.47
N ASP A 698 -8.19 28.95 -27.27
CA ASP A 698 -8.16 29.42 -28.65
C ASP A 698 -8.56 28.25 -29.55
N ILE A 699 -9.73 28.38 -30.16
CA ILE A 699 -10.41 27.31 -30.90
C ILE A 699 -10.47 27.73 -32.36
N LEU A 700 -9.89 26.92 -33.25
CA LEU A 700 -10.00 27.09 -34.69
C LEU A 700 -10.75 25.90 -35.29
N LEU A 701 -11.91 26.17 -35.85
CA LEU A 701 -12.65 25.20 -36.67
C LEU A 701 -12.38 25.50 -38.14
N ASP A 702 -11.83 24.55 -38.88
CA ASP A 702 -11.57 24.65 -40.31
C ASP A 702 -12.59 23.85 -41.11
N GLN A 703 -13.19 24.49 -42.11
CA GLN A 703 -14.20 23.95 -43.02
C GLN A 703 -15.43 23.30 -42.36
N PHE A 704 -15.73 23.62 -41.11
CA PHE A 704 -16.85 23.02 -40.37
C PHE A 704 -18.21 23.20 -41.07
N THR A 705 -18.96 22.11 -41.21
CA THR A 705 -20.36 22.10 -41.67
C THR A 705 -21.20 21.05 -40.94
N PHE A 706 -22.42 21.41 -40.60
CA PHE A 706 -23.42 20.47 -40.09
C PHE A 706 -23.95 19.56 -41.21
N GLY A 707 -24.22 18.31 -40.86
CA GLY A 707 -24.92 17.34 -41.71
C GLY A 707 -26.42 17.26 -41.39
N ASP A 708 -26.92 16.02 -41.40
CA ASP A 708 -28.33 15.72 -41.15
C ASP A 708 -28.80 16.12 -39.75
N ALA A 709 -30.09 16.45 -39.66
CA ALA A 709 -30.73 16.72 -38.38
C ALA A 709 -30.83 15.45 -37.55
N VAL A 710 -30.48 15.55 -36.27
CA VAL A 710 -30.53 14.45 -35.29
C VAL A 710 -31.60 14.79 -34.27
N ALA A 711 -32.56 13.89 -34.09
CA ALA A 711 -33.58 14.05 -33.06
C ALA A 711 -32.94 13.89 -31.67
N SER A 712 -32.99 14.96 -30.87
CA SER A 712 -32.54 14.97 -29.48
C SER A 712 -33.42 15.92 -28.68
N ASP A 713 -33.88 15.46 -27.52
CA ASP A 713 -34.58 16.22 -26.49
C ASP A 713 -33.66 17.17 -25.72
N GLN A 714 -32.35 16.94 -25.77
CA GLN A 714 -31.31 17.80 -25.20
C GLN A 714 -30.77 18.85 -26.19
N ALA A 715 -31.25 18.85 -27.44
CA ALA A 715 -30.77 19.79 -28.46
C ALA A 715 -31.16 21.24 -28.16
N THR A 716 -30.23 22.17 -28.40
CA THR A 716 -30.51 23.61 -28.27
C THR A 716 -31.56 24.09 -29.26
N ALA A 717 -32.44 24.99 -28.81
CA ALA A 717 -33.41 25.66 -29.69
C ALA A 717 -32.80 26.81 -30.52
N LEU A 718 -31.51 27.11 -30.34
CA LEU A 718 -30.83 28.20 -31.04
C LEU A 718 -30.60 27.87 -32.51
N PRO A 719 -30.60 28.86 -33.42
CA PRO A 719 -30.35 28.66 -34.84
C PRO A 719 -28.85 28.45 -35.10
N VAL A 720 -28.31 27.31 -34.70
CA VAL A 720 -26.87 26.99 -34.74
C VAL A 720 -26.26 27.09 -36.14
N ARG A 721 -27.01 26.74 -37.21
CA ARG A 721 -26.55 26.87 -38.61
C ARG A 721 -26.30 28.33 -39.01
N LEU A 722 -27.20 29.23 -38.62
CA LEU A 722 -27.04 30.66 -38.85
C LEU A 722 -25.86 31.22 -38.04
N GLY A 723 -25.74 30.81 -36.78
CA GLY A 723 -24.62 31.22 -35.92
C GLY A 723 -23.27 30.81 -36.51
N VAL A 724 -23.14 29.57 -36.99
CA VAL A 724 -21.94 29.08 -37.67
C VAL A 724 -21.66 29.86 -38.95
N ALA A 725 -22.68 30.12 -39.78
CA ALA A 725 -22.51 30.88 -41.02
C ALA A 725 -22.08 32.34 -40.78
N LEU A 726 -22.50 32.95 -39.66
CA LEU A 726 -22.09 34.31 -39.26
C LEU A 726 -20.64 34.36 -38.75
N LEU A 727 -20.19 33.30 -38.07
CA LEU A 727 -18.84 33.21 -37.51
C LEU A 727 -17.81 32.76 -38.54
N LYS A 728 -18.21 31.96 -39.53
CA LYS A 728 -17.35 31.39 -40.59
C LYS A 728 -16.87 32.45 -41.57
N ASP A 729 -15.57 32.52 -41.81
CA ASP A 729 -14.95 33.53 -42.70
C ASP A 729 -14.91 33.10 -44.17
N GLN A 730 -14.19 33.86 -44.99
CA GLN A 730 -14.05 33.60 -46.43
C GLN A 730 -13.19 32.36 -46.73
N ASN A 731 -12.32 31.95 -45.81
CA ASN A 731 -11.49 30.75 -45.92
C ASN A 731 -12.26 29.51 -45.44
N GLY A 732 -13.37 29.72 -44.72
CA GLY A 732 -14.15 28.66 -44.11
C GLY A 732 -13.75 28.37 -42.67
N GLU A 733 -13.01 29.28 -42.04
CA GLU A 733 -12.50 29.16 -40.68
C GLU A 733 -13.40 29.87 -39.67
N ILE A 734 -13.44 29.34 -38.45
CA ILE A 734 -14.09 29.96 -37.29
C ILE A 734 -13.07 30.02 -36.17
N HIS A 735 -12.71 31.24 -35.78
CA HIS A 735 -11.78 31.52 -34.69
C HIS A 735 -12.57 31.95 -33.46
N LEU A 736 -12.45 31.20 -32.36
CA LEU A 736 -13.11 31.51 -31.09
C LEU A 736 -12.07 31.62 -29.98
N ASP A 737 -12.13 32.73 -29.26
CA ASP A 737 -11.40 32.96 -28.03
C ASP A 737 -12.40 32.80 -26.87
N VAL A 738 -12.20 31.78 -26.04
CA VAL A 738 -13.11 31.43 -24.93
C VAL A 738 -12.34 31.41 -23.61
N PRO A 739 -12.29 32.54 -22.88
CA PRO A 739 -11.68 32.58 -21.56
C PRO A 739 -12.57 31.89 -20.53
N VAL A 740 -11.98 31.10 -19.64
CA VAL A 740 -12.67 30.40 -18.57
C VAL A 740 -12.00 30.73 -17.25
N SER A 741 -12.78 31.13 -16.26
CA SER A 741 -12.27 31.37 -14.91
C SER A 741 -13.25 30.87 -13.86
N GLY A 742 -12.76 30.32 -12.77
CA GLY A 742 -13.60 29.87 -11.66
C GLY A 742 -12.82 29.43 -10.43
N ASP A 743 -13.59 29.06 -9.40
CA ASP A 743 -13.08 28.51 -8.16
C ASP A 743 -13.38 27.00 -8.14
N LEU A 744 -12.37 26.17 -7.91
CA LEU A 744 -12.50 24.71 -7.90
C LEU A 744 -13.18 24.19 -6.63
N THR A 745 -13.38 25.05 -5.62
CA THR A 745 -14.13 24.71 -4.40
C THR A 745 -15.64 24.91 -4.54
N ASP A 746 -16.11 25.62 -5.57
CA ASP A 746 -17.54 25.81 -5.80
C ASP A 746 -18.14 24.53 -6.43
N PRO A 747 -19.06 23.82 -5.73
CA PRO A 747 -19.66 22.60 -6.23
C PRO A 747 -20.51 22.78 -7.49
N ASN A 748 -20.90 24.02 -7.82
CA ASN A 748 -21.68 24.32 -9.04
C ASN A 748 -20.78 24.70 -10.22
N PHE A 749 -19.49 24.93 -9.99
CA PHE A 749 -18.57 25.33 -11.05
C PHE A 749 -18.19 24.13 -11.92
N THR A 750 -18.35 24.28 -13.23
CA THR A 750 -17.84 23.33 -14.24
C THR A 750 -17.21 24.09 -15.40
N VAL A 751 -16.05 23.62 -15.88
CA VAL A 751 -15.35 24.21 -17.03
C VAL A 751 -16.23 24.15 -18.28
N SER A 752 -16.90 23.02 -18.51
CA SER A 752 -17.82 22.82 -19.64
C SER A 752 -19.02 23.77 -19.58
N GLY A 753 -19.60 24.00 -18.39
CA GLY A 753 -20.71 24.94 -18.21
C GLY A 753 -20.33 26.38 -18.51
N ALA A 754 -19.13 26.81 -18.10
CA ALA A 754 -18.60 28.14 -18.40
C ALA A 754 -18.39 28.35 -19.91
N ILE A 755 -17.76 27.38 -20.58
CA ILE A 755 -17.55 27.40 -22.04
C ILE A 755 -18.90 27.45 -22.77
N PHE A 756 -19.84 26.57 -22.40
CA PHE A 756 -21.16 26.52 -23.03
C PHE A 756 -21.92 27.84 -22.88
N LYS A 757 -21.83 28.50 -21.71
CA LYS A 757 -22.45 29.82 -21.49
C LYS A 757 -21.89 30.89 -22.43
N ILE A 758 -20.58 30.91 -22.65
CA ILE A 758 -19.92 31.87 -23.57
C ILE A 758 -20.36 31.61 -25.01
N LEU A 759 -20.27 30.36 -25.46
CA LEU A 759 -20.68 29.97 -26.81
C LEU A 759 -22.18 30.22 -27.06
N ARG A 760 -23.02 29.91 -26.07
CA ARG A 760 -24.46 30.22 -26.10
C ARG A 760 -24.70 31.72 -26.28
N ASN A 761 -24.03 32.56 -25.49
CA ASN A 761 -24.17 34.02 -25.60
C ASN A 761 -23.71 34.54 -26.96
N LEU A 762 -22.64 33.96 -27.53
CA LEU A 762 -22.18 34.29 -28.87
C LEU A 762 -23.25 33.95 -29.93
N LEU A 763 -23.84 32.76 -29.87
CA LEU A 763 -24.89 32.32 -30.80
C LEU A 763 -26.20 33.10 -30.62
N VAL A 764 -26.61 33.39 -29.38
CA VAL A 764 -27.80 34.22 -29.10
C VAL A 764 -27.60 35.63 -29.65
N LYS A 765 -26.43 36.23 -29.43
CA LYS A 765 -26.10 37.56 -29.97
C LYS A 765 -26.09 37.55 -31.50
N ALA A 766 -25.58 36.47 -32.10
CA ALA A 766 -25.59 36.28 -33.55
C ALA A 766 -27.00 36.17 -34.13
N ALA A 767 -27.91 35.48 -33.44
CA ALA A 767 -29.29 35.34 -33.88
C ALA A 767 -30.14 36.59 -33.64
N ALA A 768 -29.99 37.24 -32.49
CA ALA A 768 -30.80 38.39 -32.08
C ALA A 768 -30.40 39.68 -32.81
N SER A 769 -29.13 39.84 -33.19
CA SER A 769 -28.66 41.02 -33.93
C SER A 769 -27.53 40.67 -34.91
N PRO A 770 -27.84 39.99 -36.03
CA PRO A 770 -26.85 39.54 -37.01
C PRO A 770 -25.97 40.68 -37.56
N PHE A 771 -26.57 41.84 -37.84
CA PHE A 771 -25.88 43.00 -38.40
C PHE A 771 -24.92 43.67 -37.41
N SER A 772 -25.20 43.62 -36.10
CA SER A 772 -24.27 44.16 -35.09
C SER A 772 -22.95 43.39 -35.06
N LEU A 773 -22.99 42.06 -35.22
CA LEU A 773 -21.76 41.26 -35.34
C LEU A 773 -21.03 41.55 -36.64
N LEU A 774 -21.74 41.73 -37.76
CA LEU A 774 -21.12 42.01 -39.05
C LEU A 774 -20.54 43.43 -39.13
N ALA A 775 -21.15 44.41 -38.47
CA ALA A 775 -20.63 45.77 -38.35
C ALA A 775 -19.29 45.82 -37.58
N SER A 776 -19.10 44.93 -36.60
CA SER A 776 -17.83 44.82 -35.85
C SER A 776 -16.63 44.44 -36.75
N VAL A 777 -16.88 43.76 -37.88
CA VAL A 777 -15.85 43.36 -38.86
C VAL A 777 -15.30 44.56 -39.65
N ILE A 778 -16.03 45.68 -39.70
CA ILE A 778 -15.66 46.90 -40.45
C ILE A 778 -15.35 48.09 -39.51
N GLY A 779 -15.49 47.92 -38.19
CA GLY A 779 -14.97 48.85 -37.19
C GLY A 779 -15.83 50.10 -36.90
N ASN A 780 -17.03 50.22 -37.49
CA ASN A 780 -17.94 51.35 -37.26
C ASN A 780 -19.36 50.86 -36.95
N GLY A 781 -19.90 51.22 -35.78
CA GLY A 781 -21.21 50.78 -35.26
C GLY A 781 -22.42 51.46 -35.89
N GLU A 782 -22.41 51.67 -37.21
CA GLU A 782 -23.60 52.14 -37.94
C GLU A 782 -24.61 51.01 -38.12
N ASP A 783 -25.90 51.32 -38.04
CA ASP A 783 -26.97 50.34 -38.28
C ASP A 783 -27.02 49.95 -39.76
N LEU A 784 -26.52 48.75 -40.07
CA LEU A 784 -26.49 48.22 -41.42
C LEU A 784 -27.79 47.55 -41.84
N ALA A 785 -28.77 47.40 -40.93
CA ALA A 785 -29.95 46.56 -41.15
C ALA A 785 -31.01 47.22 -42.06
N HIS A 786 -30.94 48.53 -42.30
CA HIS A 786 -31.92 49.21 -43.14
C HIS A 786 -31.35 50.41 -43.92
N LEU A 787 -32.01 50.78 -45.02
CA LEU A 787 -31.77 51.99 -45.81
C LEU A 787 -33.05 52.82 -45.87
N SER A 788 -32.94 54.11 -45.58
CA SER A 788 -34.06 55.05 -45.68
C SER A 788 -34.22 55.55 -47.12
N PHE A 789 -35.48 55.77 -47.53
CA PHE A 789 -35.84 56.35 -48.82
C PHE A 789 -36.65 57.63 -48.63
N GLU A 790 -36.52 58.57 -49.57
CA GLU A 790 -37.42 59.71 -49.64
C GLU A 790 -38.85 59.27 -50.00
N SER A 791 -39.83 59.94 -49.40
CA SER A 791 -41.24 59.59 -49.59
C SER A 791 -41.63 59.74 -51.07
N GLY A 792 -42.24 58.71 -51.65
CA GLY A 792 -42.68 58.65 -53.04
C GLY A 792 -41.59 58.44 -54.08
N HIS A 793 -40.34 58.19 -53.67
CA HIS A 793 -39.21 58.01 -54.57
C HIS A 793 -38.56 56.63 -54.40
N ASP A 794 -38.09 56.07 -55.51
CA ASP A 794 -37.39 54.78 -55.60
C ASP A 794 -35.87 54.93 -55.80
N LYS A 795 -35.38 56.16 -56.03
CA LYS A 795 -33.95 56.44 -56.18
C LYS A 795 -33.25 56.46 -54.82
N LEU A 796 -32.03 55.92 -54.80
CA LEU A 796 -31.13 55.98 -53.65
C LEU A 796 -30.69 57.44 -53.39
N SER A 797 -30.89 57.94 -52.17
CA SER A 797 -30.47 59.27 -51.77
C SER A 797 -28.94 59.42 -51.74
N PRO A 798 -28.38 60.62 -52.03
CA PRO A 798 -26.95 60.89 -51.89
C PRO A 798 -26.49 60.66 -50.44
N GLY A 799 -25.59 59.69 -50.23
CA GLY A 799 -25.09 59.31 -48.89
C GLY A 799 -25.20 57.82 -48.56
N ASN A 800 -26.02 57.05 -49.29
CA ASN A 800 -26.21 55.60 -49.07
C ASN A 800 -25.06 54.73 -49.62
N ASP A 801 -24.14 55.29 -50.40
CA ASP A 801 -23.09 54.52 -51.08
C ASP A 801 -22.15 53.79 -50.09
N GLY A 802 -21.75 54.46 -49.01
CA GLY A 802 -20.89 53.88 -47.98
C GLY A 802 -21.55 52.72 -47.22
N HIS A 803 -22.88 52.72 -47.09
CA HIS A 803 -23.64 51.62 -46.47
C HIS A 803 -23.64 50.38 -47.36
N LEU A 804 -23.90 50.57 -48.65
CA LEU A 804 -23.90 49.50 -49.64
C LEU A 804 -22.50 48.88 -49.80
N ASP A 805 -21.43 49.69 -49.80
CA ASP A 805 -20.05 49.21 -49.88
C ASP A 805 -19.67 48.33 -48.67
N LYS A 806 -20.14 48.70 -47.47
CA LYS A 806 -19.96 47.90 -46.25
C LYS A 806 -20.68 46.54 -46.35
N LEU A 807 -21.93 46.53 -46.83
CA LEU A 807 -22.69 45.29 -47.04
C LEU A 807 -22.01 44.35 -48.05
N VAL A 808 -21.53 44.89 -49.17
CA VAL A 808 -20.74 44.12 -50.16
C VAL A 808 -19.49 43.54 -49.52
N THR A 809 -18.77 44.34 -48.74
CA THR A 809 -17.55 43.89 -48.02
C THR A 809 -17.85 42.75 -47.05
N ILE A 810 -18.96 42.83 -46.31
CA ILE A 810 -19.43 41.78 -45.40
C ILE A 810 -19.76 40.49 -46.16
N LEU A 811 -20.57 40.57 -47.22
CA LEU A 811 -21.01 39.40 -47.99
C LEU A 811 -19.85 38.70 -48.72
N LYS A 812 -18.82 39.45 -49.11
CA LYS A 812 -17.58 38.88 -49.66
C LYS A 812 -16.78 38.12 -48.61
N LYS A 813 -16.67 38.69 -47.40
CA LYS A 813 -15.99 38.05 -46.27
C LYS A 813 -16.76 36.84 -45.71
N ARG A 814 -18.05 36.70 -46.04
CA ARG A 814 -18.97 35.68 -45.47
C ARG A 814 -19.81 34.99 -46.57
N PRO A 815 -19.22 34.15 -47.43
CA PRO A 815 -19.90 33.59 -48.61
C PRO A 815 -21.06 32.62 -48.33
N GLY A 816 -21.14 32.11 -47.08
CA GLY A 816 -22.21 31.23 -46.60
C GLY A 816 -23.50 31.97 -46.19
N LEU A 817 -23.49 33.30 -46.17
CA LEU A 817 -24.65 34.11 -45.86
C LEU A 817 -25.48 34.42 -47.11
N THR A 818 -26.77 34.66 -46.87
CA THR A 818 -27.71 35.22 -47.83
C THR A 818 -28.32 36.48 -47.27
N LEU A 819 -28.34 37.55 -48.08
CA LEU A 819 -28.99 38.81 -47.78
C LEU A 819 -30.40 38.79 -48.36
N GLU A 820 -31.39 38.87 -47.47
CA GLU A 820 -32.79 39.03 -47.82
C GLU A 820 -33.11 40.52 -47.86
N ILE A 821 -33.71 41.00 -48.95
CA ILE A 821 -34.03 42.41 -49.16
C ILE A 821 -35.55 42.55 -49.14
N SER A 822 -36.08 43.30 -48.18
CA SER A 822 -37.51 43.60 -48.02
C SER A 822 -37.71 45.11 -48.11
N ALA A 823 -38.72 45.57 -48.84
CA ALA A 823 -39.01 47.00 -48.97
C ALA A 823 -40.37 47.36 -48.37
N PHE A 824 -40.43 48.54 -47.79
CA PHE A 824 -41.58 49.05 -47.06
C PHE A 824 -41.92 50.47 -47.50
N VAL A 825 -43.18 50.83 -47.30
CA VAL A 825 -43.74 52.14 -47.65
C VAL A 825 -44.44 52.77 -46.45
N ASP A 826 -44.34 54.10 -46.36
CA ASP A 826 -45.17 54.91 -45.49
C ASP A 826 -46.50 55.19 -46.19
N ARG A 827 -47.59 54.58 -45.71
CA ARG A 827 -48.88 54.65 -46.39
C ARG A 827 -49.35 56.08 -46.66
N GLU A 828 -49.09 57.03 -45.76
CA GLU A 828 -49.55 58.41 -45.93
C GLU A 828 -48.53 59.24 -46.71
N LYS A 829 -47.25 59.18 -46.32
CA LYS A 829 -46.21 60.02 -46.91
C LYS A 829 -45.79 59.56 -48.30
N ASP A 830 -45.68 58.26 -48.55
CA ASP A 830 -45.37 57.75 -49.89
C ASP A 830 -46.52 57.99 -50.86
N THR A 831 -47.77 57.92 -50.39
CA THR A 831 -48.94 58.33 -51.18
C THR A 831 -48.86 59.80 -51.58
N ALA A 832 -48.57 60.69 -50.63
CA ALA A 832 -48.40 62.12 -50.92
C ALA A 832 -47.20 62.39 -51.84
N GLY A 833 -46.08 61.69 -51.60
CA GLY A 833 -44.87 61.78 -52.41
C GLY A 833 -45.07 61.32 -53.85
N LEU A 834 -45.75 60.19 -54.07
CA LEU A 834 -46.08 59.68 -55.40
C LEU A 834 -47.01 60.63 -56.16
N ARG A 835 -47.98 61.23 -55.47
CA ARG A 835 -48.83 62.29 -56.07
C ARG A 835 -47.99 63.46 -56.56
N ASN A 836 -47.05 63.93 -55.74
CA ASN A 836 -46.13 65.00 -56.12
C ASN A 836 -45.23 64.60 -57.30
N ALA A 837 -44.66 63.40 -57.28
CA ALA A 837 -43.80 62.90 -58.35
C ALA A 837 -44.56 62.75 -59.68
N GLN A 838 -45.81 62.29 -59.63
CA GLN A 838 -46.66 62.14 -60.81
C GLN A 838 -47.11 63.50 -61.35
N LEU A 839 -47.41 64.46 -60.47
CA LEU A 839 -47.66 65.85 -60.87
C LEU A 839 -46.43 66.45 -61.55
N GLN A 840 -45.23 66.32 -60.95
CA GLN A 840 -43.97 66.76 -61.55
C GLN A 840 -43.72 66.12 -62.93
N THR A 841 -44.08 64.85 -63.10
CA THR A 841 -44.00 64.16 -64.40
C THR A 841 -44.94 64.79 -65.42
N GLN A 842 -46.18 65.11 -65.04
CA GLN A 842 -47.12 65.82 -65.91
C GLN A 842 -46.61 67.22 -66.27
N LEU A 843 -46.00 67.94 -65.32
CA LEU A 843 -45.39 69.26 -65.57
C LEU A 843 -44.20 69.17 -66.52
N ARG A 844 -43.32 68.17 -66.36
CA ARG A 844 -42.20 67.93 -67.27
C ARG A 844 -42.67 67.50 -68.65
N ALA A 845 -43.72 66.70 -68.74
CA ALA A 845 -44.35 66.34 -70.01
C ALA A 845 -44.91 67.58 -70.71
N ALA A 846 -45.59 68.46 -69.97
CA ALA A 846 -46.07 69.75 -70.48
C ALA A 846 -44.91 70.67 -70.92
N LYS A 847 -43.82 70.74 -70.15
CA LYS A 847 -42.60 71.49 -70.52
C LYS A 847 -41.96 70.92 -71.79
N THR A 848 -41.85 69.61 -71.90
CA THR A 848 -41.32 68.92 -73.09
C THR A 848 -42.19 69.22 -74.31
N GLN A 849 -43.51 69.17 -74.16
CA GLN A 849 -44.46 69.51 -75.21
C GLN A 849 -44.37 70.98 -75.62
N GLN A 850 -44.15 71.89 -74.67
CA GLN A 850 -43.94 73.33 -74.92
C GLN A 850 -42.61 73.61 -75.64
N LEU A 851 -41.53 72.91 -75.27
CA LEU A 851 -40.22 72.99 -75.92
C LEU A 851 -40.23 72.38 -77.32
N ALA A 852 -40.96 71.27 -77.51
CA ALA A 852 -41.19 70.66 -78.81
C ALA A 852 -41.99 71.59 -79.74
N ALA A 853 -43.04 72.26 -79.22
CA ALA A 853 -43.83 73.25 -79.97
C ALA A 853 -43.02 74.51 -80.35
N ARG A 854 -41.92 74.81 -79.64
CA ARG A 854 -40.98 75.92 -79.94
C ARG A 854 -39.81 75.51 -80.86
N GLY A 855 -39.78 74.28 -81.39
CA GLY A 855 -38.76 73.82 -82.34
C GLY A 855 -37.42 73.40 -81.71
N ALA A 856 -37.34 73.23 -80.38
CA ALA A 856 -36.11 72.90 -79.65
C ALA A 856 -35.90 71.39 -79.41
N ALA A 857 -36.66 70.53 -80.09
CA ALA A 857 -36.74 69.09 -79.81
C ALA A 857 -35.40 68.33 -79.93
N ALA A 858 -34.44 68.80 -80.74
CA ALA A 858 -33.18 68.10 -80.97
C ALA A 858 -32.14 68.22 -79.83
N ASN A 859 -32.29 69.21 -78.93
CA ASN A 859 -31.38 69.46 -77.81
C ASN A 859 -32.08 69.45 -76.44
N THR A 860 -33.30 68.90 -76.36
CA THR A 860 -34.02 68.84 -75.09
C THR A 860 -33.56 67.61 -74.31
N PRO A 861 -33.10 67.74 -73.05
CA PRO A 861 -32.82 66.58 -72.21
C PRO A 861 -34.07 65.70 -72.08
N ASP A 862 -33.89 64.37 -71.97
CA ASP A 862 -34.99 63.41 -71.76
C ASP A 862 -35.84 63.74 -70.51
N THR A 863 -35.28 64.50 -69.56
CA THR A 863 -36.00 65.08 -68.42
C THR A 863 -35.66 66.57 -68.31
N PRO A 864 -36.52 67.47 -68.80
CA PRO A 864 -36.27 68.91 -68.66
C PRO A 864 -36.47 69.34 -67.21
N GLU A 865 -35.46 69.99 -66.64
CA GLU A 865 -35.49 70.60 -65.31
C GLU A 865 -36.51 71.75 -65.30
N ILE A 866 -37.31 71.92 -64.25
CA ILE A 866 -38.33 72.99 -64.19
C ILE A 866 -37.79 74.10 -63.29
N ASP A 867 -37.56 75.28 -63.86
CA ASP A 867 -37.10 76.44 -63.10
C ASP A 867 -38.24 77.02 -62.25
N GLU A 868 -37.92 77.59 -61.09
CA GLU A 868 -38.93 78.17 -60.17
C GLU A 868 -39.77 79.27 -60.85
N GLU A 869 -39.19 80.01 -61.80
CA GLU A 869 -39.89 81.05 -62.57
C GLU A 869 -40.91 80.47 -63.59
N GLU A 870 -40.71 79.23 -64.03
CA GLU A 870 -41.54 78.57 -65.04
C GLU A 870 -42.62 77.66 -64.44
N TYR A 871 -42.43 77.25 -63.18
CA TYR A 871 -43.33 76.37 -62.45
C TYR A 871 -44.80 76.83 -62.46
N PRO A 872 -45.12 78.12 -62.16
CA PRO A 872 -46.51 78.58 -62.16
C PRO A 872 -47.20 78.48 -63.53
N GLN A 873 -46.44 78.69 -64.62
CA GLN A 873 -46.96 78.61 -65.98
C GLN A 873 -47.24 77.17 -66.40
N LEU A 874 -46.33 76.25 -66.06
CA LEU A 874 -46.49 74.82 -66.34
C LEU A 874 -47.62 74.22 -65.50
N LEU A 875 -47.73 74.61 -64.23
CA LEU A 875 -48.80 74.20 -63.32
C LEU A 875 -50.17 74.63 -63.85
N LYS A 876 -50.28 75.88 -64.32
CA LYS A 876 -51.49 76.38 -64.97
C LYS A 876 -51.81 75.64 -66.27
N THR A 877 -50.78 75.22 -67.03
CA THR A 877 -50.97 74.45 -68.27
C THR A 877 -51.55 73.07 -67.98
N VAL A 878 -50.93 72.32 -67.07
CA VAL A 878 -51.41 71.00 -66.64
C VAL A 878 -52.79 71.09 -65.98
N TYR A 879 -53.04 72.13 -65.18
CA TYR A 879 -54.37 72.39 -64.59
C TYR A 879 -55.45 72.66 -65.66
N ASN A 880 -55.15 73.51 -66.64
CA ASN A 880 -56.10 73.86 -67.69
C ASN A 880 -56.40 72.69 -68.63
N ASP A 881 -55.40 71.86 -68.95
CA ASP A 881 -55.59 70.65 -69.75
C ASP A 881 -56.50 69.62 -69.05
N LEU A 882 -56.53 69.65 -67.72
CA LEU A 882 -57.31 68.71 -66.90
C LEU A 882 -58.75 69.17 -66.59
N VAL A 883 -58.97 70.48 -66.44
CA VAL A 883 -60.25 71.06 -65.95
C VAL A 883 -60.99 71.90 -67.01
N GLY A 884 -60.33 72.25 -68.12
CA GLY A 884 -60.86 73.18 -69.13
C GLY A 884 -60.77 74.64 -68.64
N GLN A 885 -60.49 75.59 -69.54
CA GLN A 885 -60.07 77.00 -69.27
C GLN A 885 -61.07 77.93 -68.52
N GLN A 886 -61.91 77.44 -67.60
CA GLN A 886 -63.10 78.19 -67.15
C GLN A 886 -63.07 78.71 -65.69
N GLN A 887 -62.07 78.40 -64.85
CA GLN A 887 -62.02 78.90 -63.46
C GLN A 887 -60.64 79.43 -63.03
N PRO A 888 -60.52 80.72 -62.63
CA PRO A 888 -59.30 81.26 -62.04
C PRO A 888 -59.19 80.82 -60.57
N VAL A 889 -58.16 80.05 -60.25
CA VAL A 889 -57.85 79.54 -58.91
C VAL A 889 -56.44 80.03 -58.53
N PRO A 890 -56.15 80.37 -57.26
CA PRO A 890 -54.79 80.71 -56.83
C PRO A 890 -53.81 79.55 -57.09
N GLU A 891 -52.54 79.85 -57.38
CA GLU A 891 -51.51 78.85 -57.72
C GLU A 891 -51.37 77.76 -56.64
N SER A 892 -51.42 78.14 -55.37
CA SER A 892 -51.38 77.22 -54.22
C SER A 892 -52.58 76.27 -54.13
N ASP A 893 -53.72 76.65 -54.71
CA ASP A 893 -54.96 75.85 -54.72
C ASP A 893 -55.05 74.98 -55.98
N MET A 894 -54.47 75.42 -57.11
CA MET A 894 -54.33 74.60 -58.32
C MET A 894 -53.52 73.33 -58.06
N GLU A 895 -52.37 73.47 -57.39
CA GLU A 895 -51.51 72.35 -57.04
C GLU A 895 -52.23 71.34 -56.13
N LYS A 896 -52.92 71.82 -55.09
CA LYS A 896 -53.70 70.97 -54.18
C LYS A 896 -54.81 70.20 -54.91
N LEU A 897 -55.50 70.84 -55.85
CA LEU A 897 -56.57 70.19 -56.63
C LEU A 897 -56.02 69.14 -57.60
N LEU A 898 -54.85 69.39 -58.21
CA LEU A 898 -54.16 68.42 -59.05
C LEU A 898 -53.74 67.20 -58.25
N LEU A 899 -53.10 67.42 -57.10
CA LEU A 899 -52.68 66.36 -56.19
C LEU A 899 -53.86 65.55 -55.64
N ALA A 900 -54.99 66.19 -55.33
CA ALA A 900 -56.20 65.52 -54.84
C ALA A 900 -56.84 64.56 -55.86
N ARG A 901 -56.62 64.78 -57.16
CA ARG A 901 -57.18 63.96 -58.25
C ARG A 901 -56.27 62.80 -58.66
N ILE A 902 -55.00 62.84 -58.27
CA ILE A 902 -54.07 61.72 -58.49
C ILE A 902 -54.39 60.62 -57.48
N ALA A 903 -55.03 59.55 -57.96
CA ALA A 903 -55.32 58.36 -57.17
C ALA A 903 -54.09 57.45 -57.16
N ILE A 904 -53.56 57.19 -55.97
CA ILE A 904 -52.49 56.21 -55.72
C ILE A 904 -53.13 55.11 -54.88
N GLY A 905 -53.10 53.88 -55.38
CA GLY A 905 -53.64 52.70 -54.70
C GLY A 905 -52.54 51.78 -54.19
N ASP A 906 -52.94 50.63 -53.66
CA ASP A 906 -52.02 49.63 -53.11
C ASP A 906 -51.10 49.04 -54.19
N SER A 907 -51.51 49.02 -55.47
CA SER A 907 -50.67 48.54 -56.58
C SER A 907 -49.48 49.46 -56.83
N GLU A 908 -49.71 50.77 -56.87
CA GLU A 908 -48.64 51.76 -57.09
C GLU A 908 -47.66 51.81 -55.91
N LEU A 909 -48.16 51.64 -54.68
CA LEU A 909 -47.33 51.54 -53.48
C LEU A 909 -46.53 50.22 -53.43
N ALA A 910 -47.13 49.10 -53.84
CA ALA A 910 -46.43 47.83 -53.97
C ALA A 910 -45.35 47.88 -55.06
N ASP A 911 -45.64 48.54 -56.20
CA ASP A 911 -44.66 48.77 -57.25
C ASP A 911 -43.52 49.68 -56.75
N LEU A 912 -43.81 50.74 -55.99
CA LEU A 912 -42.78 51.58 -55.37
C LEU A 912 -41.86 50.77 -54.43
N ALA A 913 -42.44 49.95 -53.54
CA ALA A 913 -41.67 49.07 -52.66
C ALA A 913 -40.79 48.10 -53.48
N LYS A 914 -41.37 47.46 -54.50
CA LYS A 914 -40.65 46.55 -55.39
C LYS A 914 -39.49 47.24 -56.12
N GLN A 915 -39.71 48.44 -56.65
CA GLN A 915 -38.65 49.21 -57.31
C GLN A 915 -37.53 49.58 -56.33
N ARG A 916 -37.85 50.02 -55.10
CA ARG A 916 -36.83 50.28 -54.06
C ARG A 916 -35.97 49.04 -53.78
N ALA A 917 -36.59 47.87 -53.61
CA ALA A 917 -35.85 46.63 -53.38
C ALA A 917 -34.96 46.24 -54.57
N LEU A 918 -35.46 46.41 -55.80
CA LEU A 918 -34.70 46.15 -57.02
C LEU A 918 -33.53 47.11 -57.19
N GLN A 919 -33.72 48.41 -56.92
CA GLN A 919 -32.67 49.42 -56.99
C GLN A 919 -31.54 49.12 -56.00
N VAL A 920 -31.88 48.73 -54.76
CA VAL A 920 -30.87 48.31 -53.77
C VAL A 920 -30.13 47.05 -54.22
N ARG A 921 -30.85 46.03 -54.70
CA ARG A 921 -30.24 44.79 -55.21
C ARG A 921 -29.29 45.09 -56.39
N ASP A 922 -29.75 45.86 -57.37
CA ASP A 922 -28.99 46.17 -58.57
C ASP A 922 -27.79 47.06 -58.23
N ALA A 923 -27.93 47.97 -57.26
CA ALA A 923 -26.82 48.76 -56.73
C ALA A 923 -25.77 47.92 -55.98
N LEU A 924 -26.17 46.84 -55.30
CA LEU A 924 -25.24 45.87 -54.67
C LEU A 924 -24.52 45.02 -55.73
N VAL A 925 -25.24 44.53 -56.75
CA VAL A 925 -24.65 43.74 -57.86
C VAL A 925 -23.72 44.58 -58.72
N ALA A 926 -24.07 45.84 -58.99
CA ALA A 926 -23.24 46.75 -59.78
C ALA A 926 -21.89 47.06 -59.11
N ARG A 927 -21.83 46.97 -57.77
CA ARG A 927 -20.59 47.11 -57.00
C ARG A 927 -19.72 45.86 -57.10
N ASP A 928 -20.33 44.69 -57.01
CA ASP A 928 -19.62 43.41 -57.17
C ASP A 928 -20.59 42.29 -57.61
N ASP A 929 -20.39 41.74 -58.81
CA ASP A 929 -21.26 40.68 -59.36
C ASP A 929 -21.08 39.33 -58.63
N SER A 930 -19.98 39.14 -57.88
CA SER A 930 -19.71 37.88 -57.16
C SER A 930 -20.69 37.60 -56.03
N ILE A 931 -21.33 38.63 -55.47
CA ILE A 931 -22.31 38.47 -54.38
C ILE A 931 -23.74 38.20 -54.88
N LYS A 932 -23.98 38.20 -56.21
CA LYS A 932 -25.32 38.03 -56.79
C LYS A 932 -26.04 36.77 -56.30
N GLY A 933 -25.31 35.67 -56.10
CA GLY A 933 -25.87 34.41 -55.57
C GLY A 933 -26.20 34.43 -54.07
N GLN A 934 -25.93 35.53 -53.38
CA GLN A 934 -26.27 35.75 -51.97
C GLN A 934 -27.48 36.68 -51.80
N LEU A 935 -27.98 37.33 -52.85
CA LEU A 935 -29.03 38.34 -52.75
C LEU A 935 -30.40 37.76 -53.10
N PHE A 936 -31.36 37.89 -52.19
CA PHE A 936 -32.72 37.39 -52.36
C PHE A 936 -33.74 38.49 -52.04
N LEU A 937 -34.75 38.66 -52.91
CA LEU A 937 -35.89 39.52 -52.59
C LEU A 937 -36.88 38.72 -51.74
N LYS A 938 -37.24 39.23 -50.57
CA LYS A 938 -38.20 38.60 -49.68
C LYS A 938 -39.55 39.31 -49.78
N PRO A 939 -40.64 38.60 -50.13
CA PRO A 939 -41.97 39.16 -50.03
C PRO A 939 -42.30 39.50 -48.58
N SER A 940 -42.70 40.74 -48.31
CA SER A 940 -43.10 41.23 -47.00
C SER A 940 -44.43 41.99 -47.08
N ASP A 941 -45.09 42.16 -45.93
CA ASP A 941 -46.16 43.14 -45.82
C ASP A 941 -45.54 44.54 -45.90
N ILE A 942 -45.75 45.23 -47.02
CA ILE A 942 -45.13 46.53 -47.32
C ILE A 942 -45.54 47.64 -46.32
N TYR A 943 -46.58 47.41 -45.52
CA TYR A 943 -47.08 48.34 -44.50
C TYR A 943 -46.62 48.00 -43.08
N GLN A 944 -45.74 47.02 -42.92
CA GLN A 944 -45.24 46.64 -41.60
C GLN A 944 -44.52 47.82 -40.92
N PRO A 945 -44.91 48.19 -39.68
CA PRO A 945 -44.32 49.33 -38.99
C PRO A 945 -42.83 49.06 -38.67
N PRO A 946 -41.96 50.08 -38.76
CA PRO A 946 -40.54 49.94 -38.42
C PRO A 946 -40.34 49.65 -36.93
N SER A 947 -39.29 48.89 -36.60
CA SER A 947 -38.75 48.79 -35.25
C SER A 947 -37.99 50.06 -34.85
N GLU A 948 -37.20 50.62 -35.77
CA GLU A 948 -36.50 51.91 -35.67
C GLU A 948 -36.42 52.58 -37.07
N GLY A 949 -36.34 53.92 -37.13
CA GLY A 949 -36.22 54.67 -38.38
C GLY A 949 -37.55 55.07 -39.05
N GLY A 950 -37.47 55.59 -40.28
CA GLY A 950 -38.63 56.05 -41.07
C GLY A 950 -39.38 54.92 -41.76
N ALA A 951 -40.71 55.02 -41.92
CA ALA A 951 -41.53 53.95 -42.50
C ALA A 951 -41.20 53.62 -43.97
N ALA A 952 -40.76 54.59 -44.76
CA ALA A 952 -40.26 54.41 -46.13
C ALA A 952 -38.80 53.93 -46.13
N ARG A 953 -38.59 52.62 -46.25
CA ARG A 953 -37.27 51.99 -46.08
C ARG A 953 -37.13 50.68 -46.85
N VAL A 954 -35.88 50.24 -46.99
CA VAL A 954 -35.53 48.86 -47.33
C VAL A 954 -34.85 48.25 -46.12
N GLU A 955 -35.32 47.11 -45.65
CA GLU A 955 -34.65 46.35 -44.59
C GLU A 955 -33.92 45.14 -45.18
N PHE A 956 -32.85 44.77 -44.49
CA PHE A 956 -32.06 43.61 -44.78
C PHE A 956 -32.29 42.54 -43.71
N GLY A 957 -32.51 41.31 -44.15
CA GLY A 957 -32.45 40.11 -43.34
C GLY A 957 -31.22 39.28 -43.69
N ILE A 958 -30.74 38.44 -42.77
CA ILE A 958 -29.67 37.49 -43.04
C ILE A 958 -30.15 36.08 -42.71
N SER A 959 -29.88 35.16 -43.62
CA SER A 959 -30.07 33.72 -43.46
C SER A 959 -28.79 32.96 -43.84
N SER A 960 -28.70 31.69 -43.44
CA SER A 960 -27.65 30.79 -43.96
C SER A 960 -28.19 30.06 -45.19
N LYS A 961 -27.29 29.76 -46.14
CA LYS A 961 -27.60 28.88 -47.27
C LYS A 961 -28.03 27.49 -46.85
#